data_AF-A0A1X2CZN0-F1
#
_entry.id   AF-A0A1X2CZN0-F1
#
_cell.length_a   1.000
_cell.length_b   1.000
_cell.length_c   1.000
_cell.angle_alpha   90.00
_cell.angle_beta   90.00
_cell.angle_gamma   90.00
#
_symmetry.space_group_name_H-M   'P 1'
#
loop_
_entity.id
_entity.type
_entity.pdbx_description
1 polymer ?
#
loop_
_entity_poly.entity_id
_entity_poly.type
_entity_poly.pdbx_seq_one_letter_code
_entity_poly.pdbx_strand_id
1 'polypeptide(L)'
;MANRQVTVGYSDGTHKTMPVRPDQTLLDAAEEHGVAIVNECQSGICGTCVATCTAGRYEMGRTEGLSDVERDARKILTCQTFPESDCQIELQYPADDNAALLIAGDGVVTGVDLVSPSTAVLRVDVSAMAQAVKYQAGQFAQLQVPGTTAWRNYSYAHPADNHGELEFIIRLLPDGAMSNYLRDRARPGDRIALRCSKGNFYLRPIVRPVILIAGGTGLSAILAMAQSLHADIAQPVYLLYGVTAAEDLCKLDVLQALRRRIPGLELHVIVGRPDADWDGRTGLVTDLLEERMLAGGDADVYLCGPAAMVEATRSWLENNGFHRVGLYFEKFVPTGATRRRNPARLDHSALDIAELCRRGRGTAVVIGGSIAGIAAAKVCSETFERVIVLEKDDPHRRREGRPGAAQGWHLHHLLTAGQIELERFFPGIVDDMVREGAFKVDMAAQYRIRLGGTWKKPGTSDIEIVCAGRPLLEWCVRRRLDDEPRIDFRYESEVTDLVLDRSANAVIGVAVQGDGAEPEVIPAEFVVDASGKNTRVPEFLERIGIGAPEVEQDIINCFYSTMLHRVPPERQWQDKVMVICYAYRPFEDTYAAQYYTDSSRTLLSTSLVAYNCYSPPRTAREFREFANLMPSPVIGENIDGLEPASPIYNFRYPNMLRLHYEKKRNLPRGLLAVGDAYTSADPVSGLGMSLALKDVREMQVLLAKYGAGHRDLPRRYYRSIAKMADTAWFVIREQNLRFDWMKDVDKKRPFYFRVLTWYMDRLVELVHDDLDAYREFLAVVHLVKPPLALMKPGIASRVLGKWARTRLSGEKTLIERNYENRAVPATPVDQLVGA
;
A
#
# COMPACT_ATOMS: atom_id res chain seq x y z
N MET A 1 28.18 -13.87 16.47
CA MET A 1 27.65 -15.17 15.98
C MET A 1 28.06 -15.34 14.53
N ALA A 2 28.26 -16.56 14.02
CA ALA A 2 28.65 -16.78 12.62
C ALA A 2 27.53 -16.42 11.63
N ASN A 3 27.88 -16.03 10.40
CA ASN A 3 26.91 -15.88 9.31
C ASN A 3 26.33 -17.25 8.92
N ARG A 4 25.11 -17.26 8.38
CA ARG A 4 24.43 -18.44 7.85
C ARG A 4 24.52 -18.41 6.34
N GLN A 5 24.79 -19.53 5.68
CA GLN A 5 24.70 -19.62 4.22
C GLN A 5 23.26 -19.96 3.80
N VAL A 6 22.73 -19.17 2.87
CA VAL A 6 21.40 -19.42 2.31
C VAL A 6 21.51 -19.62 0.80
N THR A 7 21.06 -20.77 0.33
CA THR A 7 20.92 -21.06 -1.10
C THR A 7 19.50 -20.78 -1.55
N VAL A 8 19.37 -20.00 -2.62
CA VAL A 8 18.13 -19.58 -3.26
C VAL A 8 18.05 -20.29 -4.62
N GLY A 9 17.16 -21.25 -4.74
CA GLY A 9 16.77 -21.89 -6.00
C GLY A 9 15.64 -21.15 -6.69
N TYR A 10 15.66 -21.18 -8.02
CA TYR A 10 14.71 -20.54 -8.93
C TYR A 10 14.06 -21.60 -9.83
N SER A 11 12.88 -21.30 -10.41
CA SER A 11 12.09 -22.31 -11.14
C SER A 11 12.67 -22.74 -12.49
N ASP A 12 13.65 -22.01 -13.01
CA ASP A 12 14.50 -22.38 -14.16
C ASP A 12 15.64 -23.37 -13.79
N GLY A 13 15.79 -23.70 -12.50
CA GLY A 13 16.89 -24.49 -11.98
C GLY A 13 18.16 -23.68 -11.66
N THR A 14 18.13 -22.35 -11.81
CA THR A 14 19.21 -21.47 -11.37
C THR A 14 19.31 -21.51 -9.84
N HIS A 15 20.53 -21.43 -9.30
CA HIS A 15 20.77 -21.35 -7.86
C HIS A 15 21.76 -20.21 -7.56
N LYS A 16 21.53 -19.46 -6.49
CA LYS A 16 22.45 -18.45 -5.95
C LYS A 16 22.62 -18.65 -4.45
N THR A 17 23.83 -18.44 -3.92
CA THR A 17 24.09 -18.56 -2.47
C THR A 17 24.54 -17.22 -1.90
N MET A 18 24.06 -16.87 -0.71
CA MET A 18 24.37 -15.62 -0.01
C MET A 18 24.57 -15.84 1.50
N PRO A 19 25.55 -15.17 2.13
CA PRO A 19 25.69 -15.16 3.57
C PRO A 19 24.68 -14.19 4.20
N VAL A 20 24.06 -14.60 5.31
CA VAL A 20 23.05 -13.82 6.03
C VAL A 20 23.48 -13.64 7.48
N ARG A 21 23.42 -12.41 7.98
CA ARG A 21 23.71 -12.10 9.39
C ARG A 21 22.53 -12.54 10.31
N PRO A 22 22.77 -12.85 11.60
CA PRO A 22 21.72 -13.33 12.51
C PRO A 22 20.56 -12.36 12.79
N ASP A 23 20.78 -11.08 12.49
CA ASP A 23 19.90 -9.92 12.69
C ASP A 23 19.38 -9.34 11.36
N GLN A 24 19.61 -10.03 10.24
CA GLN A 24 19.28 -9.59 8.89
C GLN A 24 18.21 -10.50 8.28
N THR A 25 17.24 -9.93 7.54
CA THR A 25 16.26 -10.75 6.82
C THR A 25 16.86 -11.36 5.55
N LEU A 26 16.24 -12.43 5.05
CA LEU A 26 16.64 -13.04 3.78
C LEU A 26 16.56 -12.04 2.61
N LEU A 27 15.57 -11.14 2.61
CA LEU A 27 15.48 -10.10 1.57
C LEU A 27 16.61 -9.07 1.70
N ASP A 28 16.89 -8.57 2.91
CA ASP A 28 17.98 -7.59 3.10
C ASP A 28 19.32 -8.18 2.66
N ALA A 29 19.56 -9.47 2.93
CA ALA A 29 20.76 -10.17 2.48
C ALA A 29 20.77 -10.43 0.96
N ALA A 30 19.62 -10.71 0.37
CA ALA A 30 19.49 -10.85 -1.08
C ALA A 30 19.78 -9.53 -1.81
N GLU A 31 19.22 -8.42 -1.30
CA GLU A 31 19.52 -7.08 -1.79
C GLU A 31 20.99 -6.67 -1.58
N GLU A 32 21.64 -7.11 -0.49
CA GLU A 32 23.08 -6.88 -0.24
C GLU A 32 23.97 -7.70 -1.20
N HIS A 33 23.59 -8.93 -1.53
CA HIS A 33 24.40 -9.86 -2.33
C HIS A 33 24.03 -9.99 -3.81
N GLY A 34 22.95 -9.33 -4.27
CA GLY A 34 22.55 -9.35 -5.69
C GLY A 34 21.79 -10.63 -6.07
N VAL A 35 21.14 -11.25 -5.09
CA VAL A 35 20.19 -12.32 -5.29
C VAL A 35 18.83 -11.67 -5.58
N ALA A 36 18.25 -11.98 -6.72
CA ALA A 36 17.00 -11.36 -7.15
C ALA A 36 15.84 -12.01 -6.41
N ILE A 37 15.13 -11.24 -5.57
CA ILE A 37 13.90 -11.68 -4.89
C ILE A 37 12.84 -10.60 -5.08
N VAL A 38 11.77 -10.95 -5.78
CA VAL A 38 10.65 -10.06 -6.09
C VAL A 38 9.96 -9.65 -4.79
N ASN A 39 9.76 -8.35 -4.59
CA ASN A 39 9.19 -7.80 -3.36
C ASN A 39 8.53 -6.43 -3.61
N GLU A 40 7.57 -6.05 -2.75
CA GLU A 40 6.89 -4.75 -2.81
C GLU A 40 6.84 -4.04 -1.45
N CYS A 41 5.94 -4.45 -0.55
CA CYS A 41 5.70 -3.68 0.68
C CYS A 41 6.83 -3.77 1.73
N GLN A 42 7.72 -4.75 1.57
CA GLN A 42 8.77 -5.18 2.52
C GLN A 42 8.33 -5.37 4.00
N SER A 43 7.04 -5.33 4.32
CA SER A 43 6.50 -5.29 5.69
C SER A 43 5.72 -6.56 6.09
N GLY A 44 5.85 -7.64 5.31
CA GLY A 44 5.20 -8.93 5.56
C GLY A 44 3.73 -9.05 5.11
N ILE A 45 3.17 -8.03 4.45
CA ILE A 45 1.72 -7.97 4.17
C ILE A 45 1.37 -8.45 2.74
N CYS A 46 2.07 -7.94 1.72
CA CYS A 46 1.68 -8.14 0.31
C CYS A 46 1.77 -9.58 -0.21
N GLY A 47 2.48 -10.48 0.47
CA GLY A 47 2.74 -11.84 0.01
C GLY A 47 3.59 -11.97 -1.26
N THR A 48 4.10 -10.88 -1.84
CA THR A 48 4.89 -10.89 -3.09
C THR A 48 6.25 -11.57 -2.92
N CYS A 49 6.86 -11.45 -1.74
CA CYS A 49 8.21 -11.96 -1.42
C CYS A 49 8.25 -13.42 -0.93
N VAL A 50 7.22 -14.22 -1.26
CA VAL A 50 7.05 -15.59 -0.76
C VAL A 50 8.03 -16.57 -1.42
N ALA A 51 8.65 -17.41 -0.58
CA ALA A 51 9.48 -18.54 -0.98
C ALA A 51 9.09 -19.81 -0.19
N THR A 52 9.60 -20.97 -0.58
CA THR A 52 9.46 -22.23 0.19
C THR A 52 10.79 -22.56 0.87
N CYS A 53 10.85 -22.68 2.19
CA CYS A 53 12.08 -23.09 2.89
C CYS A 53 12.20 -24.62 2.94
N THR A 54 12.88 -25.21 1.96
CA THR A 54 13.05 -26.66 1.79
C THR A 54 14.02 -27.26 2.83
N ALA A 55 15.01 -26.51 3.31
CA ALA A 55 15.94 -26.96 4.34
C ALA A 55 16.34 -25.86 5.32
N GLY A 56 16.72 -26.26 6.54
CA GLY A 56 17.22 -25.36 7.60
C GLY A 56 16.15 -24.88 8.60
N ARG A 57 16.60 -24.11 9.60
CA ARG A 57 15.77 -23.47 10.64
C ARG A 57 15.77 -21.95 10.47
N TYR A 58 14.62 -21.35 10.71
CA TYR A 58 14.39 -19.92 10.59
C TYR A 58 13.39 -19.45 11.65
N GLU A 59 13.48 -18.17 12.02
CA GLU A 59 12.43 -17.42 12.69
C GLU A 59 11.77 -16.49 11.66
N MET A 60 10.46 -16.24 11.79
CA MET A 60 9.75 -15.31 10.92
C MET A 60 8.98 -14.32 11.80
N GLY A 61 9.21 -13.02 11.60
CA GLY A 61 8.60 -11.95 12.40
C GLY A 61 7.11 -11.81 12.09
N ARG A 62 6.78 -11.08 11.03
CA ARG A 62 5.41 -11.02 10.49
C ARG A 62 5.12 -12.21 9.58
N THR A 63 3.91 -12.74 9.68
CA THR A 63 3.41 -13.93 8.97
C THR A 63 2.07 -13.71 8.28
N GLU A 64 1.48 -12.51 8.40
CA GLU A 64 0.14 -12.13 7.92
C GLU A 64 -0.06 -12.29 6.40
N GLY A 65 1.04 -12.23 5.62
CA GLY A 65 1.05 -12.53 4.19
C GLY A 65 1.02 -14.03 3.83
N LEU A 66 0.86 -14.94 4.81
CA LEU A 66 0.79 -16.39 4.64
C LEU A 66 -0.35 -17.02 5.44
N SER A 67 -1.10 -17.93 4.82
CA SER A 67 -2.08 -18.77 5.53
C SER A 67 -1.40 -19.85 6.37
N ASP A 68 -2.12 -20.40 7.36
CA ASP A 68 -1.60 -21.47 8.24
C ASP A 68 -1.09 -22.69 7.47
N VAL A 69 -1.82 -23.13 6.44
CA VAL A 69 -1.43 -24.27 5.58
C VAL A 69 -0.11 -24.00 4.86
N GLU A 70 0.14 -22.75 4.48
CA GLU A 70 1.42 -22.38 3.86
C GLU A 70 2.57 -22.38 4.86
N ARG A 71 2.32 -21.93 6.10
CA ARG A 71 3.33 -21.98 7.17
C ARG A 71 3.65 -23.43 7.56
N ASP A 72 2.63 -24.29 7.62
CA ASP A 72 2.79 -25.75 7.78
C ASP A 72 3.59 -26.35 6.62
N ALA A 73 3.33 -25.89 5.38
CA ALA A 73 4.10 -26.24 4.18
C ALA A 73 5.45 -25.49 4.04
N ARG A 74 5.93 -24.86 5.13
CA ARG A 74 7.22 -24.14 5.21
C ARG A 74 7.41 -23.03 4.17
N LYS A 75 6.32 -22.41 3.71
CA LYS A 75 6.39 -21.12 3.01
C LYS A 75 6.87 -20.03 3.98
N ILE A 76 7.60 -19.06 3.44
CA ILE A 76 8.24 -17.99 4.19
C ILE A 76 8.07 -16.65 3.47
N LEU A 77 8.08 -15.56 4.23
CA LEU A 77 8.14 -14.19 3.72
C LEU A 77 9.59 -13.72 3.83
N THR A 78 10.32 -13.67 2.73
CA THR A 78 11.77 -13.37 2.75
C THR A 78 12.09 -12.01 3.40
N CYS A 79 11.20 -11.02 3.28
CA CYS A 79 11.34 -9.71 3.95
C CYS A 79 11.08 -9.71 5.48
N GLN A 80 10.75 -10.86 6.07
CA GLN A 80 10.45 -11.05 7.49
C GLN A 80 11.14 -12.29 8.09
N THR A 81 11.92 -13.03 7.31
CA THR A 81 12.53 -14.31 7.72
C THR A 81 14.00 -14.13 8.09
N PHE A 82 14.39 -14.61 9.27
CA PHE A 82 15.74 -14.55 9.81
C PHE A 82 16.28 -16.00 9.95
N PRO A 83 17.39 -16.38 9.29
CA PRO A 83 17.90 -17.74 9.34
C PRO A 83 18.62 -18.06 10.66
N GLU A 84 18.28 -19.20 11.25
CA GLU A 84 18.91 -19.71 12.47
C GLU A 84 20.02 -20.74 12.19
N SER A 85 19.93 -21.41 11.05
CA SER A 85 20.99 -22.25 10.48
C SER A 85 21.21 -21.85 9.02
N ASP A 86 22.11 -22.53 8.34
CA ASP A 86 22.12 -22.55 6.88
C ASP A 86 20.75 -23.04 6.38
N CYS A 87 20.28 -22.46 5.27
CA CYS A 87 18.94 -22.69 4.71
C CYS A 87 18.98 -22.90 3.20
N GLN A 88 18.02 -23.65 2.69
CA GLN A 88 17.67 -23.67 1.27
C GLN A 88 16.25 -23.14 1.11
N ILE A 89 16.06 -22.24 0.15
CA ILE A 89 14.76 -21.65 -0.20
C ILE A 89 14.52 -21.76 -1.70
N GLU A 90 13.29 -22.04 -2.09
CA GLU A 90 12.87 -22.20 -3.49
C GLU A 90 11.85 -21.11 -3.87
N LEU A 91 12.15 -20.39 -4.95
CA LEU A 91 11.28 -19.40 -5.59
C LEU A 91 10.47 -20.06 -6.71
N GLN A 92 9.26 -19.56 -6.95
CA GLN A 92 8.34 -20.10 -7.97
C GLN A 92 8.45 -19.35 -9.31
N TYR A 93 9.63 -18.81 -9.60
CA TYR A 93 9.91 -17.99 -10.77
C TYR A 93 11.39 -18.09 -11.18
N PRO A 94 11.75 -17.86 -12.45
CA PRO A 94 13.11 -18.01 -12.96
C PRO A 94 14.02 -16.86 -12.48
N ALA A 95 15.34 -17.00 -12.65
CA ALA A 95 16.30 -16.03 -12.14
C ALA A 95 16.40 -14.72 -12.96
N ASP A 96 15.82 -14.71 -14.16
CA ASP A 96 15.73 -13.57 -15.08
C ASP A 96 14.36 -12.84 -15.04
N ASP A 97 13.49 -13.20 -14.09
CA ASP A 97 12.18 -12.58 -13.89
C ASP A 97 12.27 -11.06 -13.70
N ASN A 98 11.65 -10.34 -14.65
CA ASN A 98 11.69 -8.88 -14.76
C ASN A 98 11.20 -8.12 -13.51
N ALA A 99 10.38 -8.72 -12.63
CA ALA A 99 9.92 -8.03 -11.41
C ALA A 99 10.99 -7.87 -10.31
N ALA A 100 12.19 -8.45 -10.50
CA ALA A 100 13.36 -8.23 -9.64
C ALA A 100 14.60 -7.79 -10.42
N LEU A 101 14.43 -7.16 -11.59
CA LEU A 101 15.54 -6.66 -12.42
C LEU A 101 16.31 -5.52 -11.73
N LEU A 102 17.24 -5.92 -10.87
CA LEU A 102 18.49 -5.21 -10.70
C LEU A 102 19.29 -5.47 -11.98
N ILE A 103 19.35 -4.49 -12.87
CA ILE A 103 20.37 -4.44 -13.92
C ILE A 103 21.69 -4.32 -13.18
N ALA A 104 22.32 -5.47 -13.00
CA ALA A 104 23.54 -5.64 -12.25
C ALA A 104 24.67 -5.92 -13.24
N GLY A 105 25.76 -5.17 -13.09
CA GLY A 105 26.91 -5.28 -13.97
C GLY A 105 28.04 -4.40 -13.48
N ASP A 106 29.16 -4.48 -14.18
CA ASP A 106 30.33 -3.66 -13.89
C ASP A 106 30.35 -2.45 -14.83
N GLY A 107 30.56 -1.27 -14.26
CA GLY A 107 31.00 -0.09 -14.99
C GLY A 107 32.50 0.15 -14.76
N VAL A 108 33.07 1.02 -15.60
CA VAL A 108 34.47 1.47 -15.49
C VAL A 108 34.48 2.93 -15.08
N VAL A 109 35.14 3.28 -13.99
CA VAL A 109 35.33 4.67 -13.58
C VAL A 109 36.05 5.42 -14.71
N THR A 110 35.45 6.49 -15.23
CA THR A 110 36.04 7.34 -16.27
C THR A 110 36.65 8.61 -15.68
N GLY A 111 36.12 9.09 -14.54
CA GLY A 111 36.66 10.26 -13.85
C GLY A 111 36.15 10.40 -12.42
N VAL A 112 36.95 11.04 -11.57
CA VAL A 112 36.60 11.47 -10.21
C VAL A 112 37.10 12.89 -10.01
N ASP A 113 36.17 13.84 -9.89
CA ASP A 113 36.50 15.23 -9.62
C ASP A 113 36.22 15.52 -8.14
N LEU A 114 37.26 15.79 -7.35
CA LEU A 114 37.11 16.26 -5.97
C LEU A 114 36.79 17.76 -6.00
N VAL A 115 35.50 18.10 -5.96
CA VAL A 115 35.02 19.49 -6.01
C VAL A 115 35.40 20.25 -4.74
N SER A 116 35.24 19.60 -3.58
CA SER A 116 35.55 20.17 -2.27
C SER A 116 36.01 19.05 -1.31
N PRO A 117 36.50 19.37 -0.08
CA PRO A 117 36.78 18.37 0.95
C PRO A 117 35.56 17.50 1.34
N SER A 118 34.35 17.98 1.03
CA SER A 118 33.04 17.39 1.34
C SER A 118 32.25 16.92 0.11
N THR A 119 32.69 17.18 -1.13
CA THR A 119 31.91 16.90 -2.35
C THR A 119 32.79 16.37 -3.48
N ALA A 120 32.36 15.28 -4.13
CA ALA A 120 32.99 14.69 -5.31
C ALA A 120 31.98 14.42 -6.42
N VAL A 121 32.43 14.44 -7.67
CA VAL A 121 31.66 13.96 -8.84
C VAL A 121 32.34 12.71 -9.38
N LEU A 122 31.58 11.62 -9.51
CA LEU A 122 32.03 10.33 -10.04
C LEU A 122 31.38 10.10 -11.40
N ARG A 123 32.18 9.72 -12.42
CA ARG A 123 31.70 9.27 -13.73
C ARG A 123 32.08 7.82 -13.98
N VAL A 124 31.15 7.08 -14.57
CA VAL A 124 31.25 5.63 -14.79
C VAL A 124 30.73 5.28 -16.18
N ASP A 125 31.60 4.74 -17.04
CA ASP A 125 31.20 4.10 -18.29
C ASP A 125 30.46 2.80 -18.00
N VAL A 126 29.26 2.70 -18.55
CA VAL A 126 28.36 1.55 -18.57
C VAL A 126 27.91 1.21 -20.00
N SER A 127 28.67 1.61 -21.03
CA SER A 127 28.36 1.36 -22.45
C SER A 127 28.06 -0.10 -22.74
N ALA A 128 28.74 -1.02 -22.05
CA ALA A 128 28.51 -2.48 -22.12
C ALA A 128 27.08 -2.92 -21.70
N MET A 129 26.34 -2.08 -20.99
CA MET A 129 24.95 -2.31 -20.53
C MET A 129 24.00 -1.15 -20.88
N ALA A 130 24.39 -0.22 -21.76
CA ALA A 130 23.64 1.01 -22.02
C ALA A 130 22.20 0.80 -22.51
N GLN A 131 21.93 -0.29 -23.26
CA GLN A 131 20.57 -0.64 -23.69
C GLN A 131 19.68 -1.19 -22.56
N ALA A 132 20.30 -1.72 -21.50
CA ALA A 132 19.61 -2.23 -20.33
C ALA A 132 19.33 -1.13 -19.30
N VAL A 133 20.31 -0.27 -19.01
CA VAL A 133 20.21 0.79 -17.98
C VAL A 133 19.21 1.87 -18.39
N LYS A 134 17.97 1.70 -17.95
CA LYS A 134 16.88 2.67 -18.07
C LYS A 134 16.52 3.21 -16.69
N TYR A 135 16.27 4.51 -16.60
CA TYR A 135 15.84 5.17 -15.37
C TYR A 135 15.07 6.46 -15.67
N GLN A 136 14.27 6.89 -14.70
CA GLN A 136 13.57 8.17 -14.71
C GLN A 136 14.38 9.22 -13.94
N ALA A 137 14.34 10.47 -14.40
CA ALA A 137 15.09 11.57 -13.81
C ALA A 137 14.71 11.78 -12.33
N GLY A 138 15.66 11.50 -11.43
CA GLY A 138 15.49 11.50 -9.96
C GLY A 138 15.85 10.17 -9.27
N GLN A 139 15.82 9.05 -10.01
CA GLN A 139 16.16 7.71 -9.50
C GLN A 139 17.65 7.55 -9.14
N PHE A 140 17.99 6.42 -8.53
CA PHE A 140 19.35 6.10 -8.07
C PHE A 140 19.85 4.70 -8.46
N ALA A 141 21.17 4.55 -8.49
CA ALA A 141 21.85 3.26 -8.53
C ALA A 141 22.40 2.91 -7.14
N GLN A 142 22.61 1.61 -6.87
CA GLN A 142 23.51 1.19 -5.80
C GLN A 142 24.89 0.92 -6.39
N LEU A 143 25.94 1.50 -5.81
CA LEU A 143 27.33 1.27 -6.18
C LEU A 143 28.02 0.47 -5.08
N GLN A 144 28.76 -0.58 -5.45
CA GLN A 144 29.66 -1.26 -4.52
C GLN A 144 30.93 -0.42 -4.33
N VAL A 145 31.36 -0.24 -3.08
CA VAL A 145 32.62 0.45 -2.77
C VAL A 145 33.80 -0.44 -3.14
N PRO A 146 34.64 -0.08 -4.12
CA PRO A 146 35.69 -0.98 -4.62
C PRO A 146 36.68 -1.45 -3.56
N GLY A 147 36.98 -2.75 -3.60
CA GLY A 147 37.77 -3.44 -2.58
C GLY A 147 37.02 -3.79 -1.29
N THR A 148 35.68 -3.63 -1.25
CA THR A 148 34.85 -4.01 -0.10
C THR A 148 33.54 -4.67 -0.55
N THR A 149 32.78 -5.25 0.38
CA THR A 149 31.41 -5.74 0.12
C THR A 149 30.33 -4.66 0.27
N ALA A 150 30.67 -3.44 0.69
CA ALA A 150 29.70 -2.41 1.07
C ALA A 150 29.02 -1.76 -0.15
N TRP A 151 27.70 -1.66 -0.13
CA TRP A 151 26.90 -0.99 -1.17
C TRP A 151 26.37 0.37 -0.67
N ARG A 152 26.27 1.36 -1.55
CA ARG A 152 25.77 2.72 -1.25
C ARG A 152 24.88 3.24 -2.38
N ASN A 153 23.81 3.96 -2.01
CA ASN A 153 22.84 4.51 -2.96
C ASN A 153 23.31 5.90 -3.44
N TYR A 154 23.29 6.14 -4.76
CA TYR A 154 23.62 7.43 -5.36
C TYR A 154 22.69 7.76 -6.53
N SER A 155 22.02 8.91 -6.45
CA SER A 155 21.10 9.40 -7.49
C SER A 155 21.86 9.82 -8.75
N TYR A 156 21.33 9.50 -9.93
CA TYR A 156 21.89 9.92 -11.21
C TYR A 156 21.85 11.46 -11.34
N ALA A 157 22.91 12.06 -11.90
CA ALA A 157 23.06 13.52 -12.04
C ALA A 157 22.51 14.12 -13.36
N HIS A 158 22.16 13.25 -14.31
CA HIS A 158 21.61 13.57 -15.64
C HIS A 158 20.42 12.64 -15.95
N PRO A 159 19.54 12.95 -16.92
CA PRO A 159 18.50 12.04 -17.37
C PRO A 159 19.08 10.90 -18.23
N ALA A 160 18.35 9.78 -18.32
CA ALA A 160 18.73 8.67 -19.19
C ALA A 160 18.73 9.11 -20.67
N ASP A 161 19.89 9.01 -21.31
CA ASP A 161 20.19 9.56 -22.64
C ASP A 161 20.74 8.51 -23.63
N ASN A 162 20.88 7.25 -23.19
CA ASN A 162 21.50 6.12 -23.90
C ASN A 162 22.97 6.35 -24.31
N HIS A 163 23.66 7.37 -23.79
CA HIS A 163 25.07 7.65 -24.14
C HIS A 163 26.07 6.71 -23.45
N GLY A 164 25.62 5.93 -22.46
CA GLY A 164 26.43 4.88 -21.85
C GLY A 164 27.37 5.35 -20.74
N GLU A 165 27.35 6.62 -20.33
CA GLU A 165 28.01 7.09 -19.11
C GLU A 165 26.98 7.39 -18.03
N LEU A 166 27.35 7.22 -16.76
CA LEU A 166 26.59 7.62 -15.58
C LEU A 166 27.39 8.59 -14.73
N GLU A 167 26.77 9.69 -14.30
CA GLU A 167 27.36 10.66 -13.38
C GLU A 167 26.64 10.71 -12.03
N PHE A 168 27.39 10.82 -10.94
CA PHE A 168 26.90 10.89 -9.56
C PHE A 168 27.57 12.03 -8.79
N ILE A 169 26.79 12.84 -8.06
CA ILE A 169 27.30 13.84 -7.12
C ILE A 169 27.27 13.26 -5.70
N ILE A 170 28.43 13.11 -5.07
CA ILE A 170 28.64 12.29 -3.86
C ILE A 170 29.19 13.14 -2.72
N ARG A 171 28.51 13.13 -1.57
CA ARG A 171 29.02 13.76 -0.35
C ARG A 171 30.12 12.89 0.26
N LEU A 172 31.26 13.51 0.55
CA LEU A 172 32.35 12.90 1.29
C LEU A 172 32.09 13.05 2.79
N LEU A 173 31.98 11.92 3.49
CA LEU A 173 31.96 11.84 4.94
C LEU A 173 33.40 11.62 5.46
N PRO A 174 33.73 12.02 6.72
CA PRO A 174 35.08 11.87 7.25
C PRO A 174 35.61 10.43 7.22
N ASP A 175 34.79 9.45 7.63
CA ASP A 175 35.13 8.02 7.66
C ASP A 175 34.15 7.17 6.81
N GLY A 176 33.67 7.73 5.70
CA GLY A 176 32.73 7.05 4.82
C GLY A 176 33.41 6.04 3.89
N ALA A 177 32.99 4.76 3.88
CA ALA A 177 33.63 3.74 3.04
C ALA A 177 33.79 4.13 1.55
N MET A 178 32.75 4.68 0.92
CA MET A 178 32.85 5.24 -0.45
C MET A 178 33.66 6.53 -0.48
N SER A 179 33.52 7.38 0.53
CA SER A 179 34.23 8.66 0.64
C SER A 179 35.75 8.48 0.68
N ASN A 180 36.24 7.49 1.44
CA ASN A 180 37.66 7.14 1.53
C ASN A 180 38.15 6.44 0.25
N TYR A 181 37.28 5.68 -0.44
CA TYR A 181 37.60 5.21 -1.79
C TYR A 181 37.82 6.38 -2.76
N LEU A 182 36.86 7.31 -2.85
CA LEU A 182 36.92 8.46 -3.77
C LEU A 182 38.06 9.44 -3.45
N ARG A 183 38.36 9.64 -2.16
CA ARG A 183 39.41 10.55 -1.69
C ARG A 183 40.82 9.98 -1.92
N ASP A 184 41.03 8.70 -1.60
CA ASP A 184 42.39 8.16 -1.41
C ASP A 184 42.80 7.12 -2.47
N ARG A 185 41.85 6.50 -3.16
CA ARG A 185 42.09 5.29 -3.97
C ARG A 185 41.59 5.36 -5.42
N ALA A 186 40.45 6.00 -5.66
CA ALA A 186 39.71 5.93 -6.92
C ALA A 186 40.48 6.50 -8.12
N ARG A 187 40.51 5.77 -9.23
CA ARG A 187 41.21 6.16 -10.46
C ARG A 187 40.42 5.75 -11.71
N PRO A 188 40.55 6.48 -12.83
CA PRO A 188 40.04 6.03 -14.12
C PRO A 188 40.56 4.63 -14.46
N GLY A 189 39.68 3.75 -14.94
CA GLY A 189 39.96 2.33 -15.17
C GLY A 189 39.56 1.39 -14.02
N ASP A 190 39.25 1.90 -12.83
CA ASP A 190 38.71 1.08 -11.74
C ASP A 190 37.36 0.46 -12.14
N ARG A 191 37.14 -0.81 -11.82
CA ARG A 191 35.83 -1.46 -11.99
C ARG A 191 34.95 -1.19 -10.77
N ILE A 192 33.71 -0.78 -11.01
CA ILE A 192 32.70 -0.55 -9.98
C ILE A 192 31.43 -1.34 -10.31
N ALA A 193 30.98 -2.17 -9.38
CA ALA A 193 29.74 -2.94 -9.57
C ALA A 193 28.52 -2.06 -9.27
N LEU A 194 27.52 -2.09 -10.14
CA LEU A 194 26.28 -1.32 -10.03
C LEU A 194 25.07 -2.25 -9.87
N ARG A 195 24.01 -1.71 -9.27
CA ARG A 195 22.64 -2.25 -9.31
C ARG A 195 21.68 -1.11 -9.66
N CYS A 196 21.14 -1.16 -10.87
CA CYS A 196 20.28 -0.14 -11.47
C CYS A 196 18.87 -0.72 -11.74
N SER A 197 17.77 0.03 -11.66
CA SER A 197 17.59 1.41 -11.21
C SER A 197 16.55 1.41 -10.09
N LYS A 198 16.77 2.16 -9.01
CA LYS A 198 15.93 2.16 -7.80
C LYS A 198 15.34 3.54 -7.49
N GLY A 199 14.29 3.55 -6.66
CA GLY A 199 13.66 4.76 -6.12
C GLY A 199 12.38 5.18 -6.86
N ASN A 200 11.43 5.76 -6.11
CA ASN A 200 10.15 6.29 -6.61
C ASN A 200 10.14 7.83 -6.73
N PHE A 201 11.21 8.49 -6.31
CA PHE A 201 11.45 9.92 -6.50
C PHE A 201 11.90 10.18 -7.95
N TYR A 202 10.98 10.68 -8.78
CA TYR A 202 11.25 11.03 -10.17
C TYR A 202 10.28 12.10 -10.67
N LEU A 203 10.68 12.90 -11.66
CA LEU A 203 9.84 13.96 -12.21
C LEU A 203 8.51 13.40 -12.78
N ARG A 204 7.37 13.86 -12.26
CA ARG A 204 6.04 13.52 -12.77
C ARG A 204 5.67 14.44 -13.96
N PRO A 205 4.68 14.08 -14.80
CA PRO A 205 4.21 14.95 -15.87
C PRO A 205 3.78 16.33 -15.34
N ILE A 206 4.34 17.40 -15.92
CA ILE A 206 4.19 18.75 -15.40
C ILE A 206 2.88 19.37 -15.90
N VAL A 207 1.92 19.55 -15.00
CA VAL A 207 0.60 20.14 -15.28
C VAL A 207 0.32 21.42 -14.49
N ARG A 208 1.21 21.78 -13.57
CA ARG A 208 1.17 22.95 -12.66
C ARG A 208 2.60 23.48 -12.43
N PRO A 209 2.82 24.65 -11.79
CA PRO A 209 4.16 25.15 -11.48
C PRO A 209 5.01 24.15 -10.68
N VAL A 210 6.33 24.16 -10.87
CA VAL A 210 7.25 23.20 -10.25
C VAL A 210 8.35 23.93 -9.47
N ILE A 211 8.67 23.44 -8.26
CA ILE A 211 9.72 24.00 -7.39
C ILE A 211 10.72 22.89 -7.09
N LEU A 212 11.90 22.96 -7.69
CA LEU A 212 13.00 22.02 -7.48
C LEU A 212 13.95 22.56 -6.40
N ILE A 213 14.23 21.78 -5.37
CA ILE A 213 14.99 22.19 -4.18
C ILE A 213 16.07 21.14 -3.90
N ALA A 214 17.32 21.57 -4.00
CA ALA A 214 18.52 20.76 -3.80
C ALA A 214 19.31 21.23 -2.58
N GLY A 215 19.64 20.30 -1.68
CA GLY A 215 20.56 20.53 -0.56
C GLY A 215 21.87 19.78 -0.75
N GLY A 216 22.98 20.50 -0.94
CA GLY A 216 24.29 19.90 -1.19
C GLY A 216 24.23 18.92 -2.36
N THR A 217 24.68 17.69 -2.14
CA THR A 217 24.69 16.65 -3.19
C THR A 217 23.30 16.10 -3.55
N GLY A 218 22.23 16.52 -2.86
CA GLY A 218 20.85 16.37 -3.35
C GLY A 218 20.60 17.03 -4.71
N LEU A 219 21.52 17.90 -5.15
CA LEU A 219 21.58 18.39 -6.53
C LEU A 219 21.57 17.26 -7.56
N SER A 220 22.14 16.07 -7.29
CA SER A 220 22.23 14.99 -8.29
C SER A 220 20.85 14.66 -8.89
N ALA A 221 19.89 14.28 -8.06
CA ALA A 221 18.53 13.95 -8.49
C ALA A 221 17.81 15.15 -9.12
N ILE A 222 17.96 16.34 -8.53
CA ILE A 222 17.31 17.58 -8.99
C ILE A 222 17.86 18.05 -10.34
N LEU A 223 19.15 17.90 -10.59
CA LEU A 223 19.82 18.26 -11.84
C LEU A 223 19.37 17.33 -12.97
N ALA A 224 19.21 16.02 -12.71
CA ALA A 224 18.61 15.10 -13.66
C ALA A 224 17.18 15.54 -14.04
N MET A 225 16.35 15.92 -13.06
CA MET A 225 14.99 16.43 -13.32
C MET A 225 15.04 17.71 -14.15
N ALA A 226 15.84 18.70 -13.75
CA ALA A 226 15.95 19.99 -14.44
C ALA A 226 16.48 19.86 -15.88
N GLN A 227 17.40 18.92 -16.12
CA GLN A 227 17.89 18.61 -17.47
C GLN A 227 16.81 17.97 -18.35
N SER A 228 15.92 17.15 -17.80
CA SER A 228 14.80 16.52 -18.55
C SER A 228 13.68 17.48 -18.99
N LEU A 229 13.68 18.74 -18.51
CA LEU A 229 12.68 19.74 -18.88
C LEU A 229 12.81 20.17 -20.35
N HIS A 230 11.66 20.35 -21.01
CA HIS A 230 11.58 20.95 -22.36
C HIS A 230 11.75 22.48 -22.31
N ALA A 231 12.21 23.06 -23.42
CA ALA A 231 12.46 24.51 -23.51
C ALA A 231 11.18 25.35 -23.57
N ASP A 232 10.10 24.78 -24.11
CA ASP A 232 8.77 25.35 -24.32
C ASP A 232 7.77 25.00 -23.20
N ILE A 233 8.28 24.65 -22.01
CA ILE A 233 7.45 24.28 -20.87
C ILE A 233 6.46 25.39 -20.49
N ALA A 234 5.16 25.04 -20.47
CA ALA A 234 4.07 25.98 -20.27
C ALA A 234 3.90 26.46 -18.81
N GLN A 235 4.53 25.77 -17.85
CA GLN A 235 4.41 26.03 -16.42
C GLN A 235 5.70 26.67 -15.88
N PRO A 236 5.62 27.65 -14.95
CA PRO A 236 6.79 28.20 -14.26
C PRO A 236 7.58 27.11 -13.53
N VAL A 237 8.91 27.19 -13.59
CA VAL A 237 9.81 26.31 -12.83
C VAL A 237 10.77 27.15 -12.00
N TYR A 238 10.89 26.81 -10.73
CA TYR A 238 11.85 27.40 -9.79
C TYR A 238 12.88 26.35 -9.40
N LEU A 239 14.16 26.70 -9.31
CA LEU A 239 15.22 25.81 -8.81
C LEU A 239 16.02 26.52 -7.72
N LEU A 240 15.91 26.03 -6.49
CA LEU A 240 16.64 26.48 -5.31
C LEU A 240 17.75 25.47 -4.98
N TYR A 241 19.01 25.86 -5.14
CA TYR A 241 20.16 25.03 -4.81
C TYR A 241 20.93 25.65 -3.63
N GLY A 242 20.83 25.00 -2.47
CA GLY A 242 21.49 25.41 -1.23
C GLY A 242 22.70 24.55 -0.87
N VAL A 243 23.81 25.18 -0.48
CA VAL A 243 25.01 24.53 0.08
C VAL A 243 25.43 25.18 1.39
N THR A 244 26.33 24.52 2.13
CA THR A 244 26.81 25.06 3.41
C THR A 244 27.89 26.14 3.18
N ALA A 245 28.91 25.85 2.38
CA ALA A 245 30.00 26.77 2.02
C ALA A 245 30.08 26.92 0.49
N ALA A 246 30.68 28.01 -0.01
CA ALA A 246 30.72 28.27 -1.45
C ALA A 246 31.56 27.22 -2.22
N GLU A 247 32.58 26.63 -1.57
CA GLU A 247 33.38 25.53 -2.14
C GLU A 247 32.57 24.26 -2.46
N ASP A 248 31.43 24.02 -1.82
CA ASP A 248 30.54 22.87 -2.10
C ASP A 248 29.68 23.06 -3.37
N LEU A 249 29.72 24.23 -4.02
CA LEU A 249 28.97 24.49 -5.25
C LEU A 249 29.54 23.68 -6.42
N CYS A 250 28.70 22.86 -7.03
CA CYS A 250 29.05 22.09 -8.22
C CYS A 250 28.04 22.35 -9.37
N LYS A 251 28.46 22.04 -10.61
CA LYS A 251 27.61 22.07 -11.82
C LYS A 251 26.95 23.43 -12.12
N LEU A 252 27.55 24.52 -11.66
CA LEU A 252 27.07 25.89 -11.88
C LEU A 252 26.99 26.24 -13.38
N ASP A 253 27.94 25.76 -14.18
CA ASP A 253 27.96 25.85 -15.63
C ASP A 253 26.73 25.20 -16.28
N VAL A 254 26.38 23.98 -15.87
CA VAL A 254 25.20 23.25 -16.33
C VAL A 254 23.92 23.98 -15.91
N LEU A 255 23.83 24.46 -14.66
CA LEU A 255 22.69 25.23 -14.16
C LEU A 255 22.49 26.54 -14.94
N GLN A 256 23.57 27.26 -15.29
CA GLN A 256 23.47 28.46 -16.13
C GLN A 256 23.10 28.13 -17.59
N ALA A 257 23.54 26.99 -18.13
CA ALA A 257 23.12 26.51 -19.45
C ALA A 257 21.61 26.18 -19.46
N LEU A 258 21.08 25.54 -18.40
CA LEU A 258 19.65 25.28 -18.24
C LEU A 258 18.83 26.56 -18.19
N ARG A 259 19.27 27.55 -17.41
CA ARG A 259 18.62 28.88 -17.33
C ARG A 259 18.56 29.60 -18.69
N ARG A 260 19.56 29.40 -19.57
CA ARG A 260 19.54 29.94 -20.94
C ARG A 260 18.64 29.15 -21.88
N ARG A 261 18.51 27.83 -21.66
CA ARG A 261 17.72 26.91 -22.49
C ARG A 261 16.22 26.94 -22.18
N ILE A 262 15.83 27.24 -20.95
CA ILE A 262 14.45 27.17 -20.46
C ILE A 262 14.05 28.58 -19.96
N PRO A 263 13.36 29.40 -20.77
CA PRO A 263 12.98 30.77 -20.39
C PRO A 263 12.09 30.85 -19.14
N GLY A 264 11.32 29.79 -18.85
CA GLY A 264 10.45 29.67 -17.67
C GLY A 264 11.16 29.20 -16.39
N LEU A 265 12.49 29.05 -16.39
CA LEU A 265 13.27 28.59 -15.24
C LEU A 265 13.89 29.77 -14.45
N GLU A 266 13.41 29.98 -13.22
CA GLU A 266 14.04 30.86 -12.25
C GLU A 266 15.02 30.07 -11.36
N LEU A 267 16.28 30.49 -11.29
CA LEU A 267 17.37 29.79 -10.60
C LEU A 267 17.90 30.61 -9.43
N HIS A 268 17.92 30.01 -8.24
CA HIS A 268 18.50 30.56 -7.01
C HIS A 268 19.61 29.65 -6.51
N VAL A 269 20.84 30.15 -6.48
CA VAL A 269 21.99 29.49 -5.85
C VAL A 269 22.26 30.17 -4.51
N ILE A 270 22.37 29.39 -3.44
CA ILE A 270 22.24 29.85 -2.05
C ILE A 270 23.37 29.25 -1.22
N VAL A 271 24.11 30.10 -0.49
CA VAL A 271 25.20 29.68 0.39
C VAL A 271 24.88 30.05 1.85
N GLY A 272 24.84 29.05 2.73
CA GLY A 272 24.50 29.25 4.15
C GLY A 272 25.61 29.94 4.96
N ARG A 273 26.87 29.73 4.60
CA ARG A 273 28.07 30.37 5.18
C ARG A 273 28.92 30.92 4.02
N PRO A 274 28.65 32.14 3.56
CA PRO A 274 29.38 32.74 2.44
C PRO A 274 30.82 33.07 2.83
N ASP A 275 31.74 32.91 1.88
CA ASP A 275 33.07 33.49 1.95
C ASP A 275 33.00 35.00 1.64
N ALA A 276 34.08 35.74 1.93
CA ALA A 276 34.11 37.20 1.75
C ALA A 276 33.86 37.67 0.32
N ASP A 277 34.15 36.82 -0.68
CA ASP A 277 34.02 37.11 -2.11
C ASP A 277 32.68 36.62 -2.72
N TRP A 278 31.74 36.09 -1.91
CA TRP A 278 30.43 35.64 -2.40
C TRP A 278 29.42 36.78 -2.50
N ASP A 279 28.97 37.08 -3.72
CA ASP A 279 27.98 38.12 -4.05
C ASP A 279 26.56 37.59 -4.32
N GLY A 280 26.36 36.27 -4.22
CA GLY A 280 25.08 35.60 -4.47
C GLY A 280 24.11 35.59 -3.29
N ARG A 281 23.02 34.79 -3.37
CA ARG A 281 22.05 34.67 -2.27
C ARG A 281 22.67 33.94 -1.08
N THR A 282 22.28 34.33 0.13
CA THR A 282 22.77 33.78 1.40
C THR A 282 21.61 33.31 2.26
N GLY A 283 21.85 32.34 3.15
CA GLY A 283 20.84 31.76 4.04
C GLY A 283 20.50 30.30 3.73
N LEU A 284 19.31 29.87 4.13
CA LEU A 284 18.74 28.54 3.87
C LEU A 284 17.79 28.56 2.66
N VAL A 285 17.52 27.38 2.08
CA VAL A 285 16.52 27.24 1.01
C VAL A 285 15.12 27.73 1.42
N THR A 286 14.78 27.60 2.71
CA THR A 286 13.50 28.06 3.29
C THR A 286 13.36 29.57 3.35
N ASP A 287 14.47 30.30 3.41
CA ASP A 287 14.47 31.77 3.52
C ASP A 287 14.17 32.43 2.16
N LEU A 288 14.20 31.62 1.09
CA LEU A 288 14.06 32.00 -0.31
C LEU A 288 12.87 31.30 -0.99
N LEU A 289 12.08 30.53 -0.23
CA LEU A 289 10.75 30.10 -0.65
C LEU A 289 9.79 31.27 -0.52
N GLU A 290 9.11 31.60 -1.61
CA GLU A 290 8.15 32.71 -1.67
C GLU A 290 6.77 32.17 -2.06
N GLU A 291 5.69 32.74 -1.50
CA GLU A 291 4.30 32.33 -1.77
C GLU A 291 3.97 32.31 -3.27
N ARG A 292 4.55 33.24 -4.05
CA ARG A 292 4.38 33.32 -5.51
C ARG A 292 4.84 32.06 -6.24
N MET A 293 5.82 31.33 -5.70
CA MET A 293 6.34 30.10 -6.31
C MET A 293 5.31 28.98 -6.21
N LEU A 294 4.53 28.98 -5.12
CA LEU A 294 3.61 27.92 -4.73
C LEU A 294 2.19 28.10 -5.28
N ALA A 295 1.93 29.19 -6.01
CA ALA A 295 0.66 29.46 -6.71
C ALA A 295 -0.60 29.28 -5.83
N GLY A 296 -0.58 29.76 -4.59
CA GLY A 296 -1.71 29.59 -3.65
C GLY A 296 -1.95 28.14 -3.21
N GLY A 297 -0.94 27.28 -3.37
CA GLY A 297 -0.95 25.87 -3.01
C GLY A 297 -1.12 24.89 -4.18
N ASP A 298 -1.28 25.33 -5.43
CA ASP A 298 -1.39 24.44 -6.60
C ASP A 298 -0.08 24.40 -7.39
N ALA A 299 0.99 23.87 -6.78
CA ALA A 299 2.31 23.69 -7.38
C ALA A 299 2.99 22.40 -6.89
N ASP A 300 3.96 21.85 -7.63
CA ASP A 300 4.66 20.60 -7.27
C ASP A 300 6.12 20.83 -6.80
N VAL A 301 6.37 20.58 -5.51
CA VAL A 301 7.71 20.70 -4.90
C VAL A 301 8.52 19.39 -4.98
N TYR A 302 9.65 19.47 -5.69
CA TYR A 302 10.83 18.62 -5.85
C TYR A 302 11.87 18.78 -4.74
N LEU A 303 12.00 17.92 -3.71
CA LEU A 303 12.96 18.19 -2.60
C LEU A 303 13.96 17.06 -2.32
N CYS A 304 15.26 17.29 -2.53
CA CYS A 304 16.30 16.28 -2.28
C CYS A 304 17.48 16.84 -1.48
N GLY A 305 17.91 16.12 -0.44
CA GLY A 305 19.11 16.47 0.33
C GLY A 305 19.14 15.95 1.77
N PRO A 306 19.84 16.65 2.69
CA PRO A 306 19.93 16.27 4.09
C PRO A 306 18.57 16.30 4.79
N ALA A 307 18.30 15.32 5.66
CA ALA A 307 17.03 15.20 6.38
C ALA A 307 16.60 16.48 7.12
N ALA A 308 17.53 17.20 7.75
CA ALA A 308 17.22 18.47 8.43
C ALA A 308 16.66 19.56 7.49
N MET A 309 17.15 19.63 6.24
CA MET A 309 16.62 20.56 5.23
C MET A 309 15.25 20.10 4.73
N VAL A 310 15.05 18.78 4.59
CA VAL A 310 13.76 18.20 4.21
C VAL A 310 12.70 18.56 5.25
N GLU A 311 12.97 18.33 6.53
CA GLU A 311 12.03 18.66 7.61
C GLU A 311 11.84 20.18 7.77
N ALA A 312 12.89 21.01 7.68
CA ALA A 312 12.74 22.47 7.72
C ALA A 312 11.82 23.00 6.60
N THR A 313 11.94 22.46 5.39
CA THR A 313 11.08 22.83 4.25
C THR A 313 9.64 22.36 4.47
N ARG A 314 9.43 21.17 5.03
CA ARG A 314 8.10 20.66 5.40
C ARG A 314 7.44 21.54 6.45
N SER A 315 8.16 21.86 7.53
CA SER A 315 7.68 22.76 8.60
C SER A 315 7.38 24.16 8.07
N TRP A 316 8.18 24.69 7.14
CA TRP A 316 7.92 25.98 6.51
C TRP A 316 6.62 25.96 5.71
N LEU A 317 6.38 24.94 4.88
CA LEU A 317 5.15 24.81 4.08
C LEU A 317 3.90 24.71 4.98
N GLU A 318 4.01 23.97 6.09
CA GLU A 318 2.95 23.80 7.09
C GLU A 318 2.65 25.10 7.85
N ASN A 319 3.68 25.77 8.37
CA ASN A 319 3.53 27.03 9.11
C ASN A 319 2.97 28.19 8.27
N ASN A 320 3.11 28.13 6.94
CA ASN A 320 2.58 29.12 6.00
C ASN A 320 1.30 28.65 5.28
N GLY A 321 0.65 27.57 5.72
CA GLY A 321 -0.67 27.16 5.23
C GLY A 321 -0.69 26.46 3.86
N PHE A 322 0.46 26.06 3.30
CA PHE A 322 0.56 25.47 1.95
C PHE A 322 0.28 23.96 1.95
N HIS A 323 -0.94 23.56 2.31
CA HIS A 323 -1.32 22.13 2.46
C HIS A 323 -1.68 21.42 1.13
N ARG A 324 -1.82 22.16 0.01
CA ARG A 324 -2.31 21.63 -1.28
C ARG A 324 -1.22 21.23 -2.28
N VAL A 325 0.04 21.56 -2.00
CA VAL A 325 1.16 21.42 -2.95
C VAL A 325 1.62 19.96 -3.15
N GLY A 326 2.26 19.67 -4.28
CA GLY A 326 3.33 18.65 -4.37
C GLY A 326 4.50 19.00 -3.44
N LEU A 327 5.42 18.07 -3.22
CA LEU A 327 5.67 17.50 -1.89
C LEU A 327 6.43 16.16 -2.02
N TYR A 328 7.11 15.96 -3.14
CA TYR A 328 7.90 14.76 -3.39
C TYR A 328 9.28 15.00 -2.80
N PHE A 329 9.82 14.05 -2.04
CA PHE A 329 11.14 14.21 -1.44
C PHE A 329 11.92 12.92 -1.35
N GLU A 330 13.25 13.05 -1.32
CA GLU A 330 14.20 11.95 -1.06
C GLU A 330 15.18 12.38 0.04
N LYS A 331 15.24 11.60 1.13
CA LYS A 331 16.12 11.86 2.28
C LYS A 331 17.43 11.08 2.15
N PHE A 332 18.57 11.76 2.15
CA PHE A 332 19.87 11.08 2.22
C PHE A 332 20.21 10.74 3.67
N VAL A 333 19.92 9.50 4.06
CA VAL A 333 20.21 8.93 5.39
C VAL A 333 21.43 7.99 5.37
N PRO A 334 22.24 7.93 6.45
CA PRO A 334 23.26 6.91 6.59
C PRO A 334 22.65 5.50 6.60
N THR A 335 23.21 4.58 5.79
CA THR A 335 22.70 3.20 5.70
C THR A 335 22.99 2.43 6.99
N GLY A 336 21.95 1.99 7.71
CA GLY A 336 22.15 1.17 8.92
C GLY A 336 20.97 0.98 9.89
N ALA A 337 19.75 1.44 9.59
CA ALA A 337 18.60 1.25 10.49
C ALA A 337 18.23 -0.25 10.59
N THR A 338 18.60 -0.90 11.69
CA THR A 338 18.36 -2.33 11.91
C THR A 338 16.90 -2.61 12.25
N ARG A 339 16.22 -3.40 11.41
CA ARG A 339 14.97 -4.06 11.79
C ARG A 339 15.26 -5.06 12.91
N ARG A 340 14.94 -4.70 14.16
CA ARG A 340 15.20 -5.59 15.31
C ARG A 340 14.40 -6.89 15.16
N ARG A 341 15.10 -8.03 15.29
CA ARG A 341 14.57 -9.40 15.22
C ARG A 341 13.38 -9.66 16.16
N ASN A 342 13.33 -8.96 17.29
CA ASN A 342 12.15 -8.82 18.13
C ASN A 342 12.09 -7.38 18.69
N PRO A 343 10.91 -6.76 18.84
CA PRO A 343 10.78 -5.49 19.51
C PRO A 343 11.16 -5.60 21.00
N ALA A 344 11.63 -4.50 21.58
CA ALA A 344 11.96 -4.45 23.00
C ALA A 344 10.72 -4.77 23.84
N ARG A 345 10.88 -5.59 24.88
CA ARG A 345 9.80 -5.97 25.78
C ARG A 345 9.65 -4.95 26.90
N LEU A 346 8.41 -4.67 27.28
CA LEU A 346 8.12 -3.80 28.42
C LEU A 346 8.30 -4.58 29.73
N ASP A 347 9.11 -4.07 30.66
CA ASP A 347 9.13 -4.60 32.03
C ASP A 347 7.95 -4.01 32.82
N HIS A 348 6.88 -4.80 32.95
CA HIS A 348 5.71 -4.42 33.73
C HIS A 348 5.98 -4.21 35.23
N SER A 349 7.08 -4.74 35.77
CA SER A 349 7.40 -4.63 37.21
C SER A 349 7.95 -3.25 37.60
N ALA A 350 8.48 -2.50 36.63
CA ALA A 350 9.04 -1.16 36.83
C ALA A 350 8.02 -0.01 36.70
N LEU A 351 6.74 -0.30 36.40
CA LEU A 351 5.74 0.70 36.05
C LEU A 351 4.95 1.22 37.27
N ASP A 352 4.92 2.54 37.49
CA ASP A 352 3.93 3.17 38.38
C ASP A 352 2.56 3.22 37.69
N ILE A 353 1.77 2.17 37.90
CA ILE A 353 0.39 2.04 37.42
C ILE A 353 -0.48 3.24 37.85
N ALA A 354 -0.27 3.80 39.04
CA ALA A 354 -1.07 4.92 39.53
C ALA A 354 -0.69 6.24 38.83
N GLU A 355 0.58 6.45 38.50
CA GLU A 355 1.01 7.58 37.66
C GLU A 355 0.49 7.46 36.24
N LEU A 356 0.61 6.28 35.62
CA LEU A 356 0.13 6.02 34.26
C LEU A 356 -1.38 6.27 34.15
N CYS A 357 -2.18 5.78 35.10
CA CYS A 357 -3.62 6.08 35.17
C CYS A 357 -3.93 7.58 35.34
N ARG A 358 -3.10 8.34 36.08
CA ARG A 358 -3.27 9.81 36.20
C ARG A 358 -2.95 10.52 34.88
N ARG A 359 -1.87 10.11 34.20
CA ARG A 359 -1.37 10.73 32.96
C ARG A 359 -2.20 10.37 31.73
N GLY A 360 -2.79 9.18 31.69
CA GLY A 360 -3.63 8.70 30.58
C GLY A 360 -5.08 9.18 30.64
N ARG A 361 -5.50 9.83 31.73
CA ARG A 361 -6.86 10.35 31.90
C ARG A 361 -7.18 11.37 30.81
N GLY A 362 -8.41 11.30 30.27
CA GLY A 362 -8.84 12.12 29.13
C GLY A 362 -8.11 11.83 27.82
N THR A 363 -7.22 10.84 27.75
CA THR A 363 -6.42 10.52 26.56
C THR A 363 -6.82 9.18 25.97
N ALA A 364 -7.16 9.16 24.68
CA ALA A 364 -7.28 7.94 23.89
C ALA A 364 -6.05 7.71 22.99
N VAL A 365 -5.73 6.46 22.72
CA VAL A 365 -4.74 6.05 21.71
C VAL A 365 -5.44 5.26 20.61
N VAL A 366 -5.14 5.59 19.35
CA VAL A 366 -5.57 4.82 18.18
C VAL A 366 -4.35 4.21 17.51
N ILE A 367 -4.30 2.88 17.45
CA ILE A 367 -3.21 2.14 16.81
C ILE A 367 -3.53 2.01 15.32
N GLY A 368 -2.70 2.59 14.45
CA GLY A 368 -2.81 2.56 13.00
C GLY A 368 -3.69 3.67 12.41
N GLY A 369 -3.17 4.42 11.44
CA GLY A 369 -3.90 5.48 10.73
C GLY A 369 -4.68 4.99 9.50
N SER A 370 -5.21 3.77 9.52
CA SER A 370 -6.08 3.28 8.43
C SER A 370 -7.39 4.08 8.35
N ILE A 371 -8.22 3.88 7.31
CA ILE A 371 -9.56 4.50 7.26
C ILE A 371 -10.39 4.23 8.54
N ALA A 372 -10.20 3.07 9.16
CA ALA A 372 -10.80 2.73 10.45
C ALA A 372 -10.22 3.58 11.59
N GLY A 373 -8.89 3.77 11.60
CA GLY A 373 -8.18 4.56 12.60
C GLY A 373 -8.47 6.06 12.52
N ILE A 374 -8.57 6.62 11.32
CA ILE A 374 -8.93 8.03 11.12
C ILE A 374 -10.39 8.28 11.55
N ALA A 375 -11.32 7.39 11.21
CA ALA A 375 -12.69 7.47 11.71
C ALA A 375 -12.76 7.26 13.25
N ALA A 376 -11.99 6.33 13.79
CA ALA A 376 -11.89 6.10 15.24
C ALA A 376 -11.33 7.34 15.96
N ALA A 377 -10.29 7.98 15.43
CA ALA A 377 -9.71 9.19 16.00
C ALA A 377 -10.70 10.35 16.02
N LYS A 378 -11.47 10.54 14.94
CA LYS A 378 -12.57 11.52 14.87
C LYS A 378 -13.65 11.27 15.91
N VAL A 379 -14.03 10.00 16.12
CA VAL A 379 -15.01 9.59 17.13
C VAL A 379 -14.46 9.78 18.54
N CYS A 380 -13.19 9.45 18.77
CA CYS A 380 -12.53 9.65 20.04
C CYS A 380 -12.43 11.14 20.41
N SER A 381 -12.18 12.06 19.46
CA SER A 381 -12.08 13.50 19.77
C SER A 381 -13.38 14.08 20.35
N GLU A 382 -14.53 13.45 20.13
CA GLU A 382 -15.83 13.86 20.69
C GLU A 382 -15.99 13.51 22.19
N THR A 383 -15.16 12.61 22.71
CA THR A 383 -15.24 12.09 24.10
C THR A 383 -14.00 12.40 24.93
N PHE A 384 -12.82 12.41 24.32
CA PHE A 384 -11.53 12.55 24.98
C PHE A 384 -10.94 13.96 24.77
N GLU A 385 -10.22 14.44 25.78
CA GLU A 385 -9.49 15.72 25.73
C GLU A 385 -8.29 15.65 24.77
N ARG A 386 -7.73 14.44 24.60
CA ARG A 386 -6.60 14.16 23.71
C ARG A 386 -6.76 12.80 23.03
N VAL A 387 -6.31 12.70 21.78
CA VAL A 387 -6.28 11.47 20.99
C VAL A 387 -4.91 11.37 20.32
N ILE A 388 -4.20 10.27 20.53
CA ILE A 388 -2.89 10.03 19.92
C ILE A 388 -3.03 8.92 18.88
N VAL A 389 -2.83 9.24 17.61
CA VAL A 389 -2.83 8.26 16.50
C VAL A 389 -1.40 7.80 16.25
N LEU A 390 -1.16 6.51 16.43
CA LEU A 390 0.14 5.87 16.21
C LEU A 390 0.16 5.24 14.83
N GLU A 391 0.89 5.84 13.90
CA GLU A 391 1.07 5.33 12.53
C GLU A 391 2.51 4.81 12.37
N LYS A 392 2.65 3.63 11.76
CA LYS A 392 3.98 3.00 11.57
C LYS A 392 4.68 3.51 10.30
N ASP A 393 3.92 4.00 9.34
CA ASP A 393 4.43 4.61 8.12
C ASP A 393 4.91 6.05 8.40
N ASP A 394 5.82 6.57 7.58
CA ASP A 394 6.22 7.98 7.53
C ASP A 394 5.01 8.94 7.41
N PRO A 395 5.15 10.23 7.79
CA PRO A 395 4.08 11.21 7.63
C PRO A 395 3.75 11.49 6.16
N HIS A 396 2.63 10.92 5.71
CA HIS A 396 2.11 10.97 4.34
C HIS A 396 0.84 11.84 4.27
N ARG A 397 0.92 12.97 3.56
CA ARG A 397 -0.16 13.97 3.45
C ARG A 397 -0.72 14.09 2.02
N ARG A 398 -0.78 12.98 1.27
CA ARG A 398 -0.88 12.97 -0.21
C ARG A 398 -1.84 11.93 -0.76
N ARG A 399 -2.22 12.11 -2.04
CA ARG A 399 -2.90 11.10 -2.88
C ARG A 399 -1.96 9.96 -3.31
N GLU A 400 -1.11 9.46 -2.42
CA GLU A 400 -0.10 8.43 -2.70
C GLU A 400 -0.36 7.14 -1.90
N GLY A 401 -0.08 5.97 -2.49
CA GLY A 401 -0.12 4.71 -1.77
C GLY A 401 1.06 4.57 -0.81
N ARG A 402 0.84 3.91 0.32
CA ARG A 402 1.80 3.77 1.43
C ARG A 402 2.07 2.31 1.81
N PRO A 403 3.24 1.95 2.35
CA PRO A 403 3.59 0.57 2.68
C PRO A 403 2.60 -0.12 3.63
N GLY A 404 2.13 0.56 4.68
CA GLY A 404 1.15 0.06 5.64
C GLY A 404 -0.26 -0.14 5.07
N ALA A 405 -0.53 0.36 3.87
CA ALA A 405 -1.78 0.12 3.13
C ALA A 405 -1.50 -0.30 1.67
N ALA A 406 -0.57 -1.23 1.47
CA ALA A 406 -0.12 -1.72 0.15
C ALA A 406 -1.26 -2.05 -0.84
N GLN A 407 -2.39 -2.56 -0.34
CA GLN A 407 -3.57 -2.82 -1.18
C GLN A 407 -4.15 -1.57 -1.88
N GLY A 408 -3.79 -0.35 -1.46
CA GLY A 408 -4.36 0.91 -1.98
C GLY A 408 -4.10 1.20 -3.45
N TRP A 409 -3.19 0.45 -4.10
CA TRP A 409 -2.96 0.50 -5.54
C TRP A 409 -4.02 -0.26 -6.35
N HIS A 410 -4.81 -1.14 -5.73
CA HIS A 410 -5.90 -1.86 -6.39
C HIS A 410 -7.21 -1.07 -6.34
N LEU A 411 -8.16 -1.45 -7.20
CA LEU A 411 -9.49 -0.86 -7.23
C LEU A 411 -10.16 -0.90 -5.85
N HIS A 412 -10.57 0.28 -5.40
CA HIS A 412 -11.45 0.46 -4.24
C HIS A 412 -12.66 1.29 -4.66
N HIS A 413 -13.83 0.95 -4.16
CA HIS A 413 -14.99 1.83 -4.14
C HIS A 413 -15.66 1.70 -2.77
N LEU A 414 -16.18 2.80 -2.24
CA LEU A 414 -16.84 2.79 -0.94
C LEU A 414 -18.31 2.42 -1.13
N LEU A 415 -18.76 1.32 -0.53
CA LEU A 415 -20.17 0.92 -0.59
C LEU A 415 -21.02 1.95 0.16
N THR A 416 -22.28 2.07 -0.26
CA THR A 416 -23.19 3.13 0.20
C THR A 416 -23.37 3.14 1.72
N ALA A 417 -23.38 1.98 2.39
CA ALA A 417 -23.41 1.94 3.85
C ALA A 417 -22.13 2.51 4.51
N GLY A 418 -20.95 2.29 3.93
CA GLY A 418 -19.71 2.92 4.38
C GLY A 418 -19.69 4.42 4.09
N GLN A 419 -20.20 4.83 2.92
CA GLN A 419 -20.34 6.24 2.56
C GLN A 419 -21.25 7.00 3.53
N ILE A 420 -22.38 6.41 3.94
CA ILE A 420 -23.30 6.99 4.94
C ILE A 420 -22.61 7.22 6.29
N GLU A 421 -21.83 6.25 6.78
CA GLU A 421 -21.13 6.42 8.06
C GLU A 421 -19.93 7.39 7.93
N LEU A 422 -19.23 7.40 6.80
CA LEU A 422 -18.14 8.36 6.55
C LEU A 422 -18.67 9.81 6.51
N GLU A 423 -19.78 10.05 5.81
CA GLU A 423 -20.48 11.34 5.75
C GLU A 423 -21.03 11.75 7.13
N ARG A 424 -21.41 10.79 7.98
CA ARG A 424 -21.80 11.04 9.38
C ARG A 424 -20.62 11.51 10.24
N PHE A 425 -19.44 10.92 10.08
CA PHE A 425 -18.24 11.31 10.83
C PHE A 425 -17.62 12.62 10.29
N PHE A 426 -17.72 12.84 8.98
CA PHE A 426 -17.13 13.96 8.27
C PHE A 426 -18.15 14.57 7.29
N PRO A 427 -19.04 15.48 7.74
CA PRO A 427 -20.03 16.10 6.86
C PRO A 427 -19.38 16.84 5.66
N GLY A 428 -19.93 16.66 4.46
CA GLY A 428 -19.42 17.18 3.19
C GLY A 428 -18.24 16.41 2.60
N ILE A 429 -17.86 15.25 3.14
CA ILE A 429 -16.65 14.53 2.70
C ILE A 429 -16.80 13.95 1.29
N VAL A 430 -18.02 13.55 0.89
CA VAL A 430 -18.30 13.12 -0.49
C VAL A 430 -18.07 14.27 -1.47
N ASP A 431 -18.52 15.48 -1.15
CA ASP A 431 -18.34 16.65 -2.01
C ASP A 431 -16.85 17.05 -2.13
N ASP A 432 -16.07 16.89 -1.05
CA ASP A 432 -14.63 17.07 -1.09
C ASP A 432 -13.93 16.02 -1.96
N MET A 433 -14.37 14.75 -1.96
CA MET A 433 -13.84 13.74 -2.89
C MET A 433 -14.15 14.10 -4.35
N VAL A 434 -15.38 14.53 -4.63
CA VAL A 434 -15.83 14.89 -5.99
C VAL A 434 -15.09 16.13 -6.51
N ARG A 435 -14.93 17.17 -5.69
CA ARG A 435 -14.17 18.39 -6.03
C ARG A 435 -12.72 18.09 -6.43
N GLU A 436 -12.17 17.01 -5.90
CA GLU A 436 -10.78 16.59 -6.09
C GLU A 436 -10.63 15.57 -7.24
N GLY A 437 -11.73 15.22 -7.91
CA GLY A 437 -11.75 14.40 -9.12
C GLY A 437 -12.36 13.01 -8.95
N ALA A 438 -12.90 12.63 -7.79
CA ALA A 438 -13.66 11.39 -7.67
C ALA A 438 -14.95 11.45 -8.50
N PHE A 439 -15.35 10.35 -9.12
CA PHE A 439 -16.67 10.28 -9.74
C PHE A 439 -17.74 10.00 -8.68
N LYS A 440 -18.91 10.64 -8.79
CA LYS A 440 -20.14 10.22 -8.13
C LYS A 440 -21.12 9.74 -9.21
N VAL A 441 -21.56 8.48 -9.14
CA VAL A 441 -22.29 7.83 -10.24
C VAL A 441 -23.40 6.89 -9.77
N ASP A 442 -24.49 6.80 -10.54
CA ASP A 442 -25.50 5.74 -10.40
C ASP A 442 -24.92 4.41 -10.92
N MET A 443 -24.82 3.44 -10.02
CA MET A 443 -24.29 2.11 -10.31
C MET A 443 -25.03 1.41 -11.45
N ALA A 444 -26.36 1.53 -11.50
CA ALA A 444 -27.18 0.84 -12.49
C ALA A 444 -27.05 1.44 -13.90
N ALA A 445 -26.70 2.72 -13.99
CA ALA A 445 -26.56 3.45 -15.25
C ALA A 445 -25.11 3.39 -15.78
N GLN A 446 -24.12 3.61 -14.92
CA GLN A 446 -22.75 3.93 -15.32
C GLN A 446 -21.73 2.83 -15.01
N TYR A 447 -22.12 1.71 -14.39
CA TYR A 447 -21.30 0.50 -14.38
C TYR A 447 -21.73 -0.43 -15.53
N ARG A 448 -20.78 -1.21 -16.05
CA ARG A 448 -21.06 -2.40 -16.86
C ARG A 448 -20.68 -3.62 -16.03
N ILE A 449 -21.68 -4.37 -15.58
CA ILE A 449 -21.48 -5.50 -14.69
C ILE A 449 -21.83 -6.78 -15.45
N ARG A 450 -20.90 -7.73 -15.49
CA ARG A 450 -21.16 -9.11 -15.90
C ARG A 450 -21.39 -9.96 -14.65
N LEU A 451 -22.53 -10.64 -14.59
CA LEU A 451 -22.95 -11.49 -13.48
C LEU A 451 -23.59 -12.76 -14.04
N GLY A 452 -23.24 -13.94 -13.51
CA GLY A 452 -23.81 -15.21 -14.01
C GLY A 452 -23.58 -15.45 -15.51
N GLY A 453 -22.43 -15.01 -16.05
CA GLY A 453 -22.05 -15.22 -17.45
C GLY A 453 -22.68 -14.24 -18.45
N THR A 454 -23.40 -13.20 -18.02
CA THR A 454 -24.08 -12.26 -18.92
C THR A 454 -23.94 -10.82 -18.44
N TRP A 455 -23.90 -9.88 -19.38
CA TRP A 455 -23.86 -8.45 -19.10
C TRP A 455 -25.24 -7.94 -18.65
N LYS A 456 -25.25 -7.18 -17.55
CA LYS A 456 -26.44 -6.49 -17.06
C LYS A 456 -26.84 -5.39 -18.03
N LYS A 457 -28.10 -5.39 -18.46
CA LYS A 457 -28.72 -4.27 -19.19
C LYS A 457 -28.67 -3.00 -18.32
N PRO A 458 -28.22 -1.84 -18.85
CA PRO A 458 -28.26 -0.56 -18.14
C PRO A 458 -29.66 -0.23 -17.62
N GLY A 459 -29.72 0.46 -16.48
CA GLY A 459 -30.95 0.95 -15.86
C GLY A 459 -30.66 2.15 -14.98
N THR A 460 -31.54 2.45 -14.02
CA THR A 460 -31.30 3.51 -13.02
C THR A 460 -31.66 3.07 -11.61
N SER A 461 -30.93 3.58 -10.62
CA SER A 461 -31.10 3.26 -9.20
C SER A 461 -30.77 4.44 -8.29
N ASP A 462 -31.34 4.42 -7.09
CA ASP A 462 -31.06 5.41 -6.04
C ASP A 462 -29.72 5.13 -5.32
N ILE A 463 -28.83 4.31 -5.92
CA ILE A 463 -27.56 3.89 -5.36
C ILE A 463 -26.44 4.61 -6.10
N GLU A 464 -26.16 5.82 -5.62
CA GLU A 464 -24.97 6.57 -5.98
C GLU A 464 -23.75 6.02 -5.24
N ILE A 465 -22.61 5.98 -5.93
CA ILE A 465 -21.32 5.52 -5.41
C ILE A 465 -20.24 6.55 -5.73
N VAL A 466 -19.34 6.79 -4.78
CA VAL A 466 -18.09 7.51 -5.04
C VAL A 466 -17.01 6.53 -5.54
N CYS A 467 -16.57 6.70 -6.78
CA CYS A 467 -15.43 6.00 -7.35
C CYS A 467 -14.18 6.88 -7.24
N ALA A 468 -13.20 6.44 -6.45
CA ALA A 468 -11.93 7.13 -6.24
C ALA A 468 -10.83 6.09 -5.98
N GLY A 469 -9.61 6.36 -6.43
CA GLY A 469 -8.45 5.61 -5.93
C GLY A 469 -8.35 5.73 -4.40
N ARG A 470 -8.01 4.64 -3.70
CA ARG A 470 -7.90 4.65 -2.23
C ARG A 470 -6.99 5.76 -1.67
N PRO A 471 -5.87 6.15 -2.30
CA PRO A 471 -5.07 7.28 -1.85
C PRO A 471 -5.82 8.62 -1.85
N LEU A 472 -6.70 8.86 -2.83
CA LEU A 472 -7.57 10.05 -2.85
C LEU A 472 -8.58 9.99 -1.69
N LEU A 473 -9.19 8.82 -1.46
CA LEU A 473 -10.12 8.59 -0.35
C LEU A 473 -9.45 8.82 1.01
N GLU A 474 -8.34 8.15 1.32
CA GLU A 474 -7.64 8.30 2.61
C GLU A 474 -7.15 9.74 2.81
N TRP A 475 -6.63 10.40 1.78
CA TRP A 475 -6.21 11.80 1.85
C TRP A 475 -7.38 12.75 2.15
N CYS A 476 -8.53 12.59 1.48
CA CYS A 476 -9.71 13.42 1.73
C CYS A 476 -10.16 13.34 3.19
N VAL A 477 -10.15 12.15 3.78
CA VAL A 477 -10.60 11.94 5.18
C VAL A 477 -9.54 12.40 6.17
N ARG A 478 -8.24 12.14 5.91
CA ARG A 478 -7.14 12.57 6.79
C ARG A 478 -7.10 14.08 6.97
N ARG A 479 -7.19 14.88 5.90
CA ARG A 479 -7.12 16.35 6.02
C ARG A 479 -8.24 16.98 6.83
N ARG A 480 -9.37 16.27 7.06
CA ARG A 480 -10.42 16.72 7.98
C ARG A 480 -10.00 16.67 9.46
N LEU A 481 -8.84 16.08 9.76
CA LEU A 481 -8.24 16.02 11.10
C LEU A 481 -6.97 16.86 11.22
N ASP A 482 -6.44 17.43 10.15
CA ASP A 482 -5.21 18.24 10.20
C ASP A 482 -5.39 19.47 11.13
N ASP A 483 -6.59 20.04 11.17
CA ASP A 483 -6.97 21.19 12.02
C ASP A 483 -7.69 20.82 13.34
N GLU A 484 -7.76 19.54 13.73
CA GLU A 484 -8.44 19.11 14.98
C GLU A 484 -7.44 19.11 16.15
N PRO A 485 -7.46 20.13 17.05
CA PRO A 485 -6.41 20.35 18.05
C PRO A 485 -6.34 19.28 19.15
N ARG A 486 -7.32 18.36 19.21
CA ARG A 486 -7.32 17.22 20.13
C ARG A 486 -6.59 15.99 19.58
N ILE A 487 -6.20 15.97 18.30
CA ILE A 487 -5.62 14.79 17.64
C ILE A 487 -4.14 15.01 17.33
N ASP A 488 -3.27 14.25 17.99
CA ASP A 488 -1.84 14.17 17.69
C ASP A 488 -1.54 12.96 16.80
N PHE A 489 -0.86 13.16 15.68
CA PHE A 489 -0.29 12.05 14.90
C PHE A 489 1.17 11.82 15.29
N ARG A 490 1.49 10.61 15.74
CA ARG A 490 2.88 10.11 15.86
C ARG A 490 3.12 9.08 14.76
N TYR A 491 3.94 9.47 13.79
CA TYR A 491 4.37 8.62 12.67
C TYR A 491 5.62 7.80 13.05
N GLU A 492 6.03 6.87 12.18
CA GLU A 492 7.17 5.96 12.40
C GLU A 492 7.09 5.20 13.75
N SER A 493 5.87 5.06 14.31
CA SER A 493 5.60 4.61 15.67
C SER A 493 4.93 3.24 15.69
N GLU A 494 5.74 2.18 15.83
CA GLU A 494 5.23 0.81 15.97
C GLU A 494 4.92 0.46 17.44
N VAL A 495 3.70 0.01 17.71
CA VAL A 495 3.29 -0.49 19.03
C VAL A 495 3.89 -1.88 19.29
N THR A 496 4.55 -2.01 20.44
CA THR A 496 5.27 -3.21 20.85
C THR A 496 4.56 -4.02 21.94
N ASP A 497 3.77 -3.36 22.80
CA ASP A 497 3.00 -4.02 23.87
C ASP A 497 1.76 -3.21 24.35
N LEU A 498 0.90 -3.85 25.14
CA LEU A 498 -0.21 -3.20 25.88
C LEU A 498 0.15 -3.02 27.35
N VAL A 499 -0.22 -1.88 27.96
CA VAL A 499 -0.04 -1.66 29.40
C VAL A 499 -1.32 -2.05 30.14
N LEU A 500 -1.23 -3.05 31.02
CA LEU A 500 -2.37 -3.60 31.76
C LEU A 500 -2.30 -3.29 33.26
N ASP A 501 -3.32 -2.59 33.78
CA ASP A 501 -3.64 -2.67 35.21
C ASP A 501 -4.35 -4.00 35.50
N ARG A 502 -3.62 -4.91 36.16
CA ARG A 502 -4.12 -6.23 36.56
C ARG A 502 -5.23 -6.16 37.61
N SER A 503 -5.28 -5.10 38.42
CA SER A 503 -6.27 -4.95 39.50
C SER A 503 -7.64 -4.53 38.97
N ALA A 504 -7.70 -3.57 38.04
CA ALA A 504 -8.93 -3.19 37.35
C ALA A 504 -9.31 -4.14 36.20
N ASN A 505 -8.36 -4.94 35.70
CA ASN A 505 -8.41 -5.60 34.40
C ASN A 505 -8.70 -4.59 33.28
N ALA A 506 -7.81 -3.60 33.14
CA ALA A 506 -7.96 -2.48 32.21
C ALA A 506 -6.64 -2.22 31.47
N VAL A 507 -6.72 -2.00 30.16
CA VAL A 507 -5.62 -1.41 29.40
C VAL A 507 -5.57 0.08 29.71
N ILE A 508 -4.38 0.57 30.06
CA ILE A 508 -4.13 1.94 30.55
C ILE A 508 -3.07 2.68 29.72
N GLY A 509 -2.79 2.16 28.52
CA GLY A 509 -1.77 2.69 27.62
C GLY A 509 -1.18 1.62 26.71
N VAL A 510 -0.21 2.03 25.91
CA VAL A 510 0.57 1.15 25.01
C VAL A 510 2.06 1.43 25.15
N ALA A 511 2.89 0.46 24.79
CA ALA A 511 4.31 0.65 24.58
C ALA A 511 4.60 0.83 23.09
N VAL A 512 5.45 1.79 22.73
CA VAL A 512 5.95 1.99 21.36
C VAL A 512 7.46 1.79 21.30
N GLN A 513 7.95 1.43 20.12
CA GLN A 513 9.39 1.35 19.85
C GLN A 513 10.01 2.76 20.00
N GLY A 514 10.91 2.95 20.97
CA GLY A 514 11.71 4.17 21.10
C GLY A 514 13.11 4.03 20.50
N ASP A 515 13.83 5.15 20.41
CA ASP A 515 15.22 5.22 19.91
C ASP A 515 16.23 4.41 20.76
N GLY A 516 15.85 4.11 22.00
CA GLY A 516 16.71 3.46 23.00
C GLY A 516 16.66 1.92 23.01
N ALA A 517 17.11 1.34 24.12
CA ALA A 517 16.99 -0.09 24.38
C ALA A 517 15.57 -0.48 24.83
N GLU A 518 14.88 0.41 25.55
CA GLU A 518 13.55 0.17 26.15
C GLU A 518 12.41 0.87 25.35
N PRO A 519 11.16 0.35 25.41
CA PRO A 519 9.99 0.99 24.81
C PRO A 519 9.57 2.29 25.52
N GLU A 520 9.08 3.29 24.78
CA GLU A 520 8.36 4.43 25.38
C GLU A 520 6.94 3.99 25.74
N VAL A 521 6.47 4.33 26.96
CA VAL A 521 5.08 4.10 27.37
C VAL A 521 4.24 5.35 27.10
N ILE A 522 3.16 5.18 26.33
CA ILE A 522 2.12 6.18 26.07
C ILE A 522 0.90 5.84 26.94
N PRO A 523 0.62 6.59 28.03
CA PRO A 523 -0.53 6.35 28.89
C PRO A 523 -1.84 6.76 28.20
N ALA A 524 -2.92 6.00 28.41
CA ALA A 524 -4.24 6.28 27.85
C ALA A 524 -5.36 5.65 28.68
N GLU A 525 -6.52 6.29 28.82
CA GLU A 525 -7.71 5.69 29.42
C GLU A 525 -8.52 4.83 28.43
N PHE A 526 -8.21 4.92 27.14
CA PHE A 526 -8.83 4.14 26.08
C PHE A 526 -7.88 3.87 24.92
N VAL A 527 -7.89 2.64 24.40
CA VAL A 527 -7.08 2.20 23.27
C VAL A 527 -7.98 1.58 22.22
N VAL A 528 -7.85 2.05 20.98
CA VAL A 528 -8.53 1.49 19.81
C VAL A 528 -7.49 0.86 18.89
N ASP A 529 -7.60 -0.44 18.64
CA ASP A 529 -6.79 -1.12 17.63
C ASP A 529 -7.47 -1.02 16.25
N ALA A 530 -6.87 -0.20 15.39
CA ALA A 530 -7.24 0.01 14.00
C ALA A 530 -6.07 -0.32 13.04
N SER A 531 -5.09 -1.11 13.50
CA SER A 531 -3.91 -1.54 12.74
C SER A 531 -4.23 -2.51 11.60
N GLY A 532 -5.49 -2.96 11.56
CA GLY A 532 -6.05 -3.85 10.56
C GLY A 532 -5.48 -5.26 10.66
N LYS A 533 -5.17 -5.87 9.53
CA LYS A 533 -4.58 -7.23 9.45
C LYS A 533 -3.27 -7.36 10.24
N ASN A 534 -2.55 -6.25 10.45
CA ASN A 534 -1.30 -6.19 11.20
C ASN A 534 -1.49 -6.28 12.73
N THR A 535 -2.71 -6.54 13.21
CA THR A 535 -3.02 -6.55 14.64
C THR A 535 -2.17 -7.55 15.39
N ARG A 536 -1.51 -7.04 16.42
CA ARG A 536 -0.77 -7.82 17.41
C ARG A 536 -1.53 -7.92 18.73
N VAL A 537 -2.74 -7.35 18.83
CA VAL A 537 -3.56 -7.45 20.05
C VAL A 537 -3.81 -8.92 20.48
N PRO A 538 -4.04 -9.90 19.58
CA PRO A 538 -4.11 -11.31 19.96
C PRO A 538 -2.85 -11.80 20.71
N GLU A 539 -1.67 -11.46 20.20
CA GLU A 539 -0.37 -11.77 20.82
C GLU A 539 -0.21 -11.04 22.16
N PHE A 540 -0.53 -9.74 22.20
CA PHE A 540 -0.42 -8.92 23.40
C PHE A 540 -1.33 -9.43 24.52
N LEU A 541 -2.58 -9.82 24.20
CA LEU A 541 -3.52 -10.44 25.14
C LEU A 541 -3.03 -11.79 25.67
N GLU A 542 -2.37 -12.60 24.84
CA GLU A 542 -1.72 -13.84 25.29
C GLU A 542 -0.60 -13.53 26.30
N ARG A 543 0.33 -12.64 25.95
CA ARG A 543 1.50 -12.29 26.78
C ARG A 543 1.12 -11.71 28.15
N ILE A 544 0.09 -10.86 28.22
CA ILE A 544 -0.38 -10.30 29.50
C ILE A 544 -1.26 -11.27 30.33
N GLY A 545 -1.59 -12.46 29.80
CA GLY A 545 -2.33 -13.51 30.51
C GLY A 545 -3.85 -13.49 30.34
N ILE A 546 -4.38 -12.76 29.35
CA ILE A 546 -5.81 -12.75 28.98
C ILE A 546 -6.13 -13.87 27.96
N GLY A 547 -5.12 -14.27 27.19
CA GLY A 547 -5.20 -15.25 26.11
C GLY A 547 -5.72 -14.65 24.80
N ALA A 548 -5.23 -15.13 23.65
CA ALA A 548 -5.72 -14.74 22.33
C ALA A 548 -7.22 -15.08 22.14
N PRO A 549 -7.95 -14.35 21.26
CA PRO A 549 -9.27 -14.78 20.81
C PRO A 549 -9.20 -16.04 19.92
N GLU A 550 -10.30 -16.77 19.84
CA GLU A 550 -10.43 -17.87 18.86
C GLU A 550 -10.44 -17.30 17.44
N VAL A 551 -9.74 -17.97 16.52
CA VAL A 551 -9.55 -17.54 15.13
C VAL A 551 -10.42 -18.39 14.21
N GLU A 552 -11.34 -17.76 13.47
CA GLU A 552 -12.02 -18.39 12.34
C GLU A 552 -11.37 -17.90 11.03
N GLN A 553 -11.05 -18.82 10.12
CA GLN A 553 -10.45 -18.47 8.84
C GLN A 553 -10.89 -19.39 7.69
N ASP A 554 -11.01 -18.81 6.50
CA ASP A 554 -11.16 -19.52 5.24
C ASP A 554 -10.02 -19.14 4.30
N ILE A 555 -9.27 -20.14 3.84
CA ILE A 555 -8.14 -19.97 2.92
C ILE A 555 -8.70 -19.81 1.52
N ILE A 556 -8.50 -18.64 0.92
CA ILE A 556 -9.00 -18.29 -0.42
C ILE A 556 -7.86 -18.09 -1.43
N ASN A 557 -6.67 -17.72 -0.95
CA ASN A 557 -5.50 -17.39 -1.74
C ASN A 557 -5.84 -16.53 -2.98
N CYS A 558 -6.40 -15.35 -2.73
CA CYS A 558 -6.86 -14.44 -3.76
C CYS A 558 -5.72 -13.48 -4.14
N PHE A 559 -5.33 -13.46 -5.41
CA PHE A 559 -4.26 -12.62 -5.94
C PHE A 559 -4.81 -11.43 -6.71
N TYR A 560 -4.24 -10.24 -6.52
CA TYR A 560 -4.55 -8.98 -7.20
C TYR A 560 -3.35 -8.47 -7.99
N SER A 561 -3.49 -8.34 -9.30
CA SER A 561 -2.54 -7.62 -10.15
C SER A 561 -3.22 -6.35 -10.67
N THR A 562 -2.58 -5.19 -10.59
CA THR A 562 -3.18 -3.93 -11.07
C THR A 562 -2.17 -3.07 -11.79
N MET A 563 -2.58 -2.55 -12.95
CA MET A 563 -1.78 -1.66 -13.79
C MET A 563 -2.64 -0.51 -14.31
N LEU A 564 -2.12 0.71 -14.22
CA LEU A 564 -2.72 1.90 -14.82
C LEU A 564 -2.33 1.95 -16.30
N HIS A 565 -3.27 2.39 -17.14
CA HIS A 565 -3.06 2.54 -18.58
C HIS A 565 -3.46 3.96 -19.00
N ARG A 566 -2.67 4.60 -19.87
CA ARG A 566 -3.03 5.90 -20.45
C ARG A 566 -4.10 5.70 -21.51
N VAL A 567 -5.23 6.40 -21.38
CA VAL A 567 -6.34 6.36 -22.35
C VAL A 567 -6.36 7.64 -23.19
N PRO A 568 -6.17 7.56 -24.51
CA PRO A 568 -6.26 8.73 -25.38
C PRO A 568 -7.74 9.17 -25.56
N PRO A 569 -8.01 10.46 -25.85
CA PRO A 569 -9.36 11.03 -25.82
C PRO A 569 -10.42 10.25 -26.62
N GLU A 570 -10.07 9.77 -27.80
CA GLU A 570 -10.96 9.02 -28.71
C GLU A 570 -11.34 7.62 -28.20
N ARG A 571 -10.64 7.09 -27.18
CA ARG A 571 -10.95 5.82 -26.51
C ARG A 571 -11.58 5.98 -25.13
N GLN A 572 -11.75 7.22 -24.64
CA GLN A 572 -12.35 7.46 -23.34
C GLN A 572 -13.82 7.05 -23.34
N TRP A 573 -14.22 6.19 -22.39
CA TRP A 573 -15.61 5.80 -22.25
C TRP A 573 -16.47 7.02 -21.87
N GLN A 574 -17.56 7.23 -22.59
CA GLN A 574 -18.54 8.28 -22.29
C GLN A 574 -19.78 7.73 -21.56
N ASP A 575 -20.12 6.47 -21.80
CA ASP A 575 -21.34 5.80 -21.34
C ASP A 575 -21.24 5.14 -19.95
N LYS A 576 -20.03 5.04 -19.41
CA LYS A 576 -19.69 4.28 -18.20
C LYS A 576 -18.46 4.86 -17.50
N VAL A 577 -18.26 4.49 -16.24
CA VAL A 577 -17.07 4.82 -15.44
C VAL A 577 -16.33 3.54 -14.98
N MET A 578 -17.05 2.43 -14.83
CA MET A 578 -16.45 1.15 -14.41
C MET A 578 -17.02 -0.05 -15.18
N VAL A 579 -16.16 -1.03 -15.45
CA VAL A 579 -16.48 -2.38 -15.92
C VAL A 579 -16.12 -3.38 -14.82
N ILE A 580 -17.02 -4.29 -14.46
CA ILE A 580 -16.79 -5.38 -13.50
C ILE A 580 -17.22 -6.71 -14.10
N CYS A 581 -16.39 -7.74 -13.96
CA CYS A 581 -16.67 -9.12 -14.31
C CYS A 581 -16.61 -10.02 -13.08
N TYR A 582 -17.80 -10.34 -12.53
CA TYR A 582 -17.90 -11.31 -11.45
C TYR A 582 -17.73 -12.74 -11.97
N ALA A 583 -16.95 -13.52 -11.21
CA ALA A 583 -16.80 -14.96 -11.36
C ALA A 583 -18.12 -15.67 -11.04
N TYR A 584 -18.56 -16.59 -11.91
CA TYR A 584 -19.57 -17.58 -11.56
C TYR A 584 -18.91 -18.88 -11.07
N ARG A 585 -18.78 -19.00 -9.74
CA ARG A 585 -18.16 -20.14 -9.06
C ARG A 585 -19.03 -21.41 -9.14
N PRO A 586 -18.46 -22.62 -9.28
CA PRO A 586 -17.03 -22.93 -9.35
C PRO A 586 -16.39 -22.86 -10.75
N PHE A 587 -17.15 -22.59 -11.81
CA PHE A 587 -16.67 -22.62 -13.20
C PHE A 587 -15.74 -21.46 -13.58
N GLU A 588 -15.69 -20.42 -12.76
CA GLU A 588 -14.81 -19.27 -12.87
C GLU A 588 -14.19 -18.99 -11.50
N ASP A 589 -12.87 -18.84 -11.49
CA ASP A 589 -12.00 -18.47 -10.37
C ASP A 589 -11.23 -17.17 -10.63
N THR A 590 -11.49 -16.50 -11.76
CA THR A 590 -10.98 -15.16 -12.10
C THR A 590 -12.05 -14.08 -11.95
N TYR A 591 -11.62 -12.88 -11.56
CA TYR A 591 -12.43 -11.67 -11.47
C TYR A 591 -11.67 -10.51 -12.09
N ALA A 592 -12.37 -9.58 -12.73
CA ALA A 592 -11.74 -8.37 -13.25
C ALA A 592 -12.58 -7.14 -12.94
N ALA A 593 -11.90 -6.01 -12.75
CA ALA A 593 -12.54 -4.71 -12.75
C ALA A 593 -11.64 -3.62 -13.32
N GLN A 594 -12.25 -2.67 -14.03
CA GLN A 594 -11.57 -1.58 -14.72
C GLN A 594 -12.32 -0.28 -14.48
N TYR A 595 -11.63 0.77 -14.04
CA TYR A 595 -12.24 2.08 -13.75
C TYR A 595 -11.27 3.23 -14.01
N TYR A 596 -11.82 4.41 -14.27
CA TYR A 596 -11.02 5.64 -14.31
C TYR A 596 -10.70 6.11 -12.88
N THR A 597 -9.42 6.44 -12.63
CA THR A 597 -8.95 6.87 -11.30
C THR A 597 -9.56 8.20 -10.84
N ASP A 598 -9.91 9.05 -11.81
CA ASP A 598 -10.45 10.39 -11.62
C ASP A 598 -11.21 10.89 -12.85
N SER A 599 -11.92 12.00 -12.68
CA SER A 599 -12.82 12.64 -13.64
C SER A 599 -12.19 13.03 -14.98
N SER A 600 -10.85 13.09 -15.11
CA SER A 600 -10.18 13.38 -16.38
C SER A 600 -10.32 12.26 -17.42
N ARG A 601 -10.64 11.03 -16.98
CA ARG A 601 -10.70 9.81 -17.81
C ARG A 601 -9.39 9.50 -18.55
N THR A 602 -8.26 10.05 -18.11
CA THR A 602 -6.95 9.84 -18.77
C THR A 602 -6.22 8.58 -18.32
N LEU A 603 -6.55 8.05 -17.14
CA LEU A 603 -5.91 6.86 -16.54
C LEU A 603 -6.96 5.79 -16.23
N LEU A 604 -6.85 4.64 -16.91
CA LEU A 604 -7.66 3.46 -16.66
C LEU A 604 -6.90 2.49 -15.76
N SER A 605 -7.35 2.33 -14.52
CA SER A 605 -6.87 1.31 -13.60
C SER A 605 -7.53 -0.02 -13.94
N THR A 606 -6.75 -1.00 -14.37
CA THR A 606 -7.20 -2.38 -14.59
C THR A 606 -6.73 -3.25 -13.44
N SER A 607 -7.66 -3.88 -12.72
CA SER A 607 -7.38 -4.87 -11.67
C SER A 607 -7.83 -6.26 -12.15
N LEU A 608 -6.86 -7.17 -12.22
CA LEU A 608 -7.05 -8.59 -12.58
C LEU A 608 -6.89 -9.41 -11.30
N VAL A 609 -7.79 -10.37 -11.08
CA VAL A 609 -7.85 -11.15 -9.84
C VAL A 609 -8.02 -12.63 -10.16
N ALA A 610 -7.30 -13.48 -9.43
CA ALA A 610 -7.46 -14.93 -9.49
C ALA A 610 -7.46 -15.54 -8.08
N TYR A 611 -8.33 -16.51 -7.86
CA TYR A 611 -8.32 -17.34 -6.65
C TYR A 611 -7.36 -18.53 -6.82
N ASN A 612 -6.82 -19.01 -5.70
CA ASN A 612 -5.79 -20.06 -5.64
C ASN A 612 -4.53 -19.80 -6.48
N CYS A 613 -4.19 -18.53 -6.72
CA CYS A 613 -3.05 -18.11 -7.54
C CYS A 613 -1.79 -17.83 -6.69
N TYR A 614 -0.62 -18.31 -7.14
CA TYR A 614 0.69 -18.09 -6.54
C TYR A 614 1.69 -17.42 -7.49
N SER A 615 1.53 -17.60 -8.81
CA SER A 615 2.34 -16.91 -9.85
C SER A 615 1.50 -15.84 -10.59
N PRO A 616 1.56 -14.56 -10.16
CA PRO A 616 0.89 -13.46 -10.83
C PRO A 616 1.65 -12.98 -12.08
N PRO A 617 1.02 -12.19 -12.97
CA PRO A 617 1.72 -11.48 -14.04
C PRO A 617 2.72 -10.44 -13.50
N ARG A 618 3.87 -10.34 -14.17
CA ARG A 618 5.06 -9.57 -13.75
C ARG A 618 5.56 -8.62 -14.82
N THR A 619 5.31 -8.94 -16.09
CA THR A 619 5.50 -8.02 -17.22
C THR A 619 4.18 -7.49 -17.77
N ALA A 620 4.20 -6.34 -18.45
CA ALA A 620 3.01 -5.80 -19.13
C ALA A 620 2.44 -6.78 -20.19
N ARG A 621 3.30 -7.62 -20.80
CA ARG A 621 2.91 -8.70 -21.70
C ARG A 621 2.12 -9.79 -20.95
N GLU A 622 2.68 -10.33 -19.87
CA GLU A 622 1.97 -11.32 -19.04
C GLU A 622 0.69 -10.74 -18.45
N PHE A 623 0.66 -9.46 -18.06
CA PHE A 623 -0.55 -8.80 -17.57
C PHE A 623 -1.65 -8.79 -18.64
N ARG A 624 -1.28 -8.52 -19.90
CA ARG A 624 -2.21 -8.59 -21.02
C ARG A 624 -2.63 -10.03 -21.33
N GLU A 625 -1.74 -11.01 -21.22
CA GLU A 625 -2.06 -12.43 -21.40
C GLU A 625 -3.01 -12.93 -20.29
N PHE A 626 -2.73 -12.58 -19.03
CA PHE A 626 -3.56 -12.86 -17.87
C PHE A 626 -4.95 -12.21 -17.98
N ALA A 627 -5.07 -11.05 -18.63
CA ALA A 627 -6.36 -10.42 -18.94
C ALA A 627 -7.26 -11.29 -19.85
N ASN A 628 -6.70 -12.21 -20.65
CA ASN A 628 -7.50 -13.18 -21.44
C ASN A 628 -8.14 -14.28 -20.57
N LEU A 629 -7.59 -14.54 -19.38
CA LEU A 629 -8.11 -15.54 -18.43
C LEU A 629 -9.28 -14.99 -17.61
N MET A 630 -9.58 -13.70 -17.72
CA MET A 630 -10.69 -13.05 -17.03
C MET A 630 -12.04 -13.49 -17.60
N PRO A 631 -13.17 -13.32 -16.88
CA PRO A 631 -14.45 -13.87 -17.31
C PRO A 631 -15.04 -13.28 -18.62
N SER A 632 -14.40 -12.26 -19.21
CA SER A 632 -14.79 -11.69 -20.50
C SER A 632 -13.56 -11.13 -21.25
N PRO A 633 -13.43 -11.36 -22.57
CA PRO A 633 -12.31 -10.84 -23.37
C PRO A 633 -12.29 -9.30 -23.44
N VAL A 634 -13.44 -8.65 -23.22
CA VAL A 634 -13.61 -7.18 -23.11
C VAL A 634 -12.58 -6.55 -22.15
N ILE A 635 -12.15 -7.26 -21.10
CA ILE A 635 -11.14 -6.77 -20.17
C ILE A 635 -9.79 -6.54 -20.87
N GLY A 636 -9.37 -7.49 -21.73
CA GLY A 636 -8.19 -7.37 -22.57
C GLY A 636 -8.37 -6.36 -23.70
N GLU A 637 -9.52 -6.40 -24.40
CA GLU A 637 -9.86 -5.47 -25.50
C GLU A 637 -9.82 -3.99 -25.05
N ASN A 638 -10.24 -3.71 -23.80
CA ASN A 638 -10.20 -2.37 -23.22
C ASN A 638 -8.76 -1.83 -23.03
N ILE A 639 -7.75 -2.70 -22.88
CA ILE A 639 -6.34 -2.31 -22.69
C ILE A 639 -5.45 -2.56 -23.91
N ASP A 640 -5.95 -3.25 -24.95
CA ASP A 640 -5.21 -3.50 -26.19
C ASP A 640 -4.71 -2.19 -26.80
N GLY A 641 -3.39 -2.10 -27.02
CA GLY A 641 -2.73 -0.92 -27.60
C GLY A 641 -2.69 0.33 -26.69
N LEU A 642 -3.03 0.23 -25.40
CA LEU A 642 -2.81 1.32 -24.45
C LEU A 642 -1.40 1.27 -23.86
N GLU A 643 -0.83 2.45 -23.60
CA GLU A 643 0.47 2.60 -22.93
C GLU A 643 0.32 2.31 -21.42
N PRO A 644 1.16 1.44 -20.81
CA PRO A 644 1.26 1.31 -19.37
C PRO A 644 1.69 2.63 -18.72
N ALA A 645 0.90 3.12 -17.76
CA ALA A 645 1.14 4.34 -17.01
C ALA A 645 1.63 4.10 -15.57
N SER A 646 1.80 2.83 -15.18
CA SER A 646 2.38 2.41 -13.89
C SER A 646 3.11 1.07 -14.04
N PRO A 647 3.95 0.66 -13.09
CA PRO A 647 4.28 -0.76 -12.90
C PRO A 647 3.02 -1.58 -12.57
N ILE A 648 3.16 -2.91 -12.57
CA ILE A 648 2.15 -3.81 -12.03
C ILE A 648 2.31 -3.82 -10.51
N TYR A 649 1.25 -3.48 -9.78
CA TYR A 649 1.14 -3.68 -8.35
C TYR A 649 0.51 -5.05 -8.09
N ASN A 650 1.13 -5.84 -7.23
CA ASN A 650 0.84 -7.26 -7.03
C ASN A 650 0.64 -7.55 -5.53
N PHE A 651 -0.61 -7.81 -5.13
CA PHE A 651 -0.99 -8.05 -3.74
C PHE A 651 -1.71 -9.38 -3.57
N ARG A 652 -1.30 -10.14 -2.55
CA ARG A 652 -1.85 -11.45 -2.22
C ARG A 652 -2.66 -11.39 -0.94
N TYR A 653 -3.84 -11.99 -0.98
CA TYR A 653 -4.75 -12.13 0.16
C TYR A 653 -4.92 -13.63 0.49
N PRO A 654 -4.16 -14.18 1.45
CA PRO A 654 -4.11 -15.63 1.68
C PRO A 654 -5.41 -16.18 2.30
N ASN A 655 -5.94 -15.52 3.33
CA ASN A 655 -7.09 -16.00 4.10
C ASN A 655 -8.04 -14.86 4.50
N MET A 656 -9.34 -15.16 4.47
CA MET A 656 -10.37 -14.38 5.15
C MET A 656 -10.35 -14.76 6.63
N LEU A 657 -10.41 -13.78 7.54
CA LEU A 657 -10.06 -13.93 8.95
C LEU A 657 -11.09 -13.25 9.86
N ARG A 658 -11.42 -13.89 10.98
CA ARG A 658 -12.23 -13.31 12.06
C ARG A 658 -11.67 -13.70 13.42
N LEU A 659 -11.57 -12.71 14.31
CA LEU A 659 -11.09 -12.86 15.68
C LEU A 659 -12.28 -12.78 16.64
N HIS A 660 -12.63 -13.90 17.28
CA HIS A 660 -13.83 -14.02 18.11
C HIS A 660 -13.67 -13.43 19.52
N TYR A 661 -13.40 -12.13 19.62
CA TYR A 661 -13.36 -11.43 20.91
C TYR A 661 -14.68 -11.57 21.68
N GLU A 662 -15.84 -11.66 21.01
CA GLU A 662 -17.15 -11.81 21.67
C GLU A 662 -17.35 -13.13 22.44
N LYS A 663 -16.52 -14.14 22.15
CA LYS A 663 -16.49 -15.42 22.88
C LYS A 663 -15.70 -15.33 24.19
N LYS A 664 -14.78 -14.37 24.34
CA LYS A 664 -13.97 -14.20 25.57
C LYS A 664 -14.79 -13.59 26.71
N ARG A 665 -14.53 -14.04 27.95
CA ARG A 665 -15.25 -13.61 29.17
C ARG A 665 -14.48 -12.61 30.03
N ASN A 666 -13.17 -12.50 29.81
CA ASN A 666 -12.18 -11.80 30.63
C ASN A 666 -11.54 -10.59 29.91
N LEU A 667 -12.13 -10.11 28.80
CA LEU A 667 -11.60 -8.97 28.05
C LEU A 667 -11.31 -7.77 28.98
N PRO A 668 -10.15 -7.10 28.83
CA PRO A 668 -9.83 -5.92 29.61
C PRO A 668 -10.72 -4.74 29.20
N ARG A 669 -10.93 -3.83 30.14
CA ARG A 669 -11.53 -2.50 29.88
C ARG A 669 -10.54 -1.62 29.10
N GLY A 670 -11.02 -0.54 28.51
CA GLY A 670 -10.13 0.41 27.83
C GLY A 670 -9.51 -0.09 26.52
N LEU A 671 -9.98 -1.21 25.94
CA LEU A 671 -9.46 -1.75 24.67
C LEU A 671 -10.59 -2.26 23.76
N LEU A 672 -10.69 -1.73 22.53
CA LEU A 672 -11.54 -2.25 21.45
C LEU A 672 -10.75 -2.38 20.14
N ALA A 673 -11.09 -3.35 19.29
CA ALA A 673 -10.57 -3.51 17.93
C ALA A 673 -11.65 -3.19 16.88
N VAL A 674 -11.26 -2.59 15.75
CA VAL A 674 -12.15 -2.15 14.65
C VAL A 674 -11.66 -2.64 13.28
N GLY A 675 -12.57 -2.92 12.35
CA GLY A 675 -12.26 -3.27 10.96
C GLY A 675 -11.47 -4.58 10.83
N ASP A 676 -10.44 -4.59 9.99
CA ASP A 676 -9.62 -5.80 9.73
C ASP A 676 -8.91 -6.33 11.00
N ALA A 677 -8.80 -5.54 12.09
CA ALA A 677 -8.31 -6.00 13.40
C ALA A 677 -9.36 -6.82 14.19
N TYR A 678 -10.61 -6.87 13.72
CA TYR A 678 -11.68 -7.74 14.21
C TYR A 678 -12.10 -8.78 13.15
N THR A 679 -12.41 -8.33 11.93
CA THR A 679 -12.87 -9.19 10.81
C THR A 679 -12.31 -8.65 9.49
N SER A 680 -11.45 -9.43 8.83
CA SER A 680 -10.87 -9.15 7.52
C SER A 680 -11.56 -10.02 6.46
N ALA A 681 -12.38 -9.40 5.61
CA ALA A 681 -13.24 -10.03 4.62
C ALA A 681 -12.57 -10.23 3.24
N ASP A 682 -13.09 -11.16 2.42
CA ASP A 682 -12.65 -11.36 1.03
C ASP A 682 -12.67 -10.02 0.25
N PRO A 683 -11.52 -9.54 -0.28
CA PRO A 683 -11.42 -8.23 -0.91
C PRO A 683 -12.28 -8.07 -2.18
N VAL A 684 -12.64 -9.15 -2.90
CA VAL A 684 -13.53 -9.05 -4.09
C VAL A 684 -14.93 -8.55 -3.69
N SER A 685 -15.32 -8.74 -2.42
CA SER A 685 -16.61 -8.30 -1.90
C SER A 685 -16.73 -6.78 -1.69
N GLY A 686 -15.61 -6.06 -1.60
CA GLY A 686 -15.60 -4.62 -1.28
C GLY A 686 -16.06 -4.24 0.13
N LEU A 687 -16.42 -5.20 0.99
CA LEU A 687 -17.10 -4.90 2.27
C LEU A 687 -16.19 -4.24 3.33
N GLY A 688 -14.88 -4.48 3.32
CA GLY A 688 -13.97 -4.21 4.44
C GLY A 688 -14.03 -2.79 5.02
N MET A 689 -13.94 -1.76 4.17
CA MET A 689 -14.03 -0.36 4.62
C MET A 689 -15.40 -0.04 5.25
N SER A 690 -16.48 -0.63 4.72
CA SER A 690 -17.84 -0.37 5.20
C SER A 690 -18.15 -1.09 6.51
N LEU A 691 -17.54 -2.26 6.74
CA LEU A 691 -17.57 -2.93 8.04
C LEU A 691 -16.78 -2.13 9.07
N ALA A 692 -15.56 -1.72 8.76
CA ALA A 692 -14.73 -0.93 9.67
C ALA A 692 -15.40 0.38 10.13
N LEU A 693 -16.07 1.10 9.21
CA LEU A 693 -16.81 2.33 9.55
C LEU A 693 -18.06 2.03 10.40
N LYS A 694 -18.73 0.89 10.19
CA LYS A 694 -19.83 0.43 11.05
C LYS A 694 -19.36 0.01 12.44
N ASP A 695 -18.20 -0.64 12.56
CA ASP A 695 -17.57 -0.97 13.83
C ASP A 695 -17.27 0.31 14.62
N VAL A 696 -16.65 1.30 13.98
CA VAL A 696 -16.39 2.63 14.58
C VAL A 696 -17.69 3.34 14.98
N ARG A 697 -18.78 3.20 14.20
CA ARG A 697 -20.09 3.76 14.57
C ARG A 697 -20.67 3.10 15.82
N GLU A 698 -20.59 1.78 15.92
CA GLU A 698 -21.08 1.04 17.09
C GLU A 698 -20.21 1.33 18.33
N MET A 699 -18.90 1.52 18.13
CA MET A 699 -17.99 2.02 19.16
C MET A 699 -18.45 3.39 19.68
N GLN A 700 -18.70 4.37 18.79
CA GLN A 700 -19.18 5.71 19.17
C GLN A 700 -20.45 5.64 20.04
N VAL A 701 -21.44 4.86 19.60
CA VAL A 701 -22.73 4.72 20.31
C VAL A 701 -22.57 4.08 21.68
N LEU A 702 -21.76 3.04 21.81
CA LEU A 702 -21.58 2.34 23.09
C LEU A 702 -20.61 3.06 24.03
N LEU A 703 -19.57 3.72 23.50
CA LEU A 703 -18.65 4.54 24.27
C LEU A 703 -19.39 5.71 24.92
N ALA A 704 -20.20 6.45 24.16
CA ALA A 704 -21.02 7.54 24.70
C ALA A 704 -22.05 7.08 25.75
N LYS A 705 -22.51 5.82 25.67
CA LYS A 705 -23.49 5.24 26.60
C LYS A 705 -22.87 4.72 27.91
N TYR A 706 -21.67 4.15 27.85
CA TYR A 706 -21.07 3.43 28.99
C TYR A 706 -19.81 4.10 29.55
N GLY A 707 -19.05 4.85 28.75
CA GLY A 707 -17.74 5.39 29.10
C GLY A 707 -16.59 4.38 28.97
N ALA A 708 -15.38 4.88 28.71
CA ALA A 708 -14.18 4.11 28.36
C ALA A 708 -13.84 2.98 29.36
N GLY A 709 -13.87 3.29 30.66
CA GLY A 709 -13.50 2.37 31.75
C GLY A 709 -14.61 1.39 32.18
N HIS A 710 -15.75 1.33 31.48
CA HIS A 710 -16.88 0.52 31.92
C HIS A 710 -16.73 -0.97 31.60
N ARG A 711 -16.94 -1.83 32.62
CA ARG A 711 -16.70 -3.28 32.53
C ARG A 711 -17.47 -3.99 31.41
N ASP A 712 -18.70 -3.56 31.13
CA ASP A 712 -19.54 -4.18 30.10
C ASP A 712 -19.23 -3.68 28.67
N LEU A 713 -18.50 -2.55 28.49
CA LEU A 713 -18.33 -1.92 27.17
C LEU A 713 -17.75 -2.89 26.12
N PRO A 714 -16.59 -3.55 26.34
CA PRO A 714 -16.03 -4.48 25.34
C PRO A 714 -16.99 -5.61 25.00
N ARG A 715 -17.59 -6.24 26.02
CA ARG A 715 -18.51 -7.36 25.84
C ARG A 715 -19.79 -6.97 25.09
N ARG A 716 -20.32 -5.75 25.28
CA ARG A 716 -21.49 -5.24 24.55
C ARG A 716 -21.13 -4.91 23.11
N TYR A 717 -19.99 -4.26 22.90
CA TYR A 717 -19.45 -3.89 21.60
C TYR A 717 -19.19 -5.11 20.71
N TYR A 718 -18.34 -6.04 21.14
CA TYR A 718 -17.99 -7.21 20.33
C TYR A 718 -19.23 -8.06 19.99
N ARG A 719 -20.21 -8.18 20.89
CA ARG A 719 -21.50 -8.85 20.61
C ARG A 719 -22.40 -8.14 19.61
N SER A 720 -22.20 -6.85 19.41
CA SER A 720 -22.99 -6.05 18.47
C SER A 720 -22.37 -6.13 17.07
N ILE A 721 -21.06 -5.83 16.96
CA ILE A 721 -20.33 -5.96 15.69
C ILE A 721 -20.27 -7.41 15.20
N ALA A 722 -20.26 -8.41 16.10
CA ALA A 722 -20.33 -9.82 15.73
C ALA A 722 -21.55 -10.13 14.84
N LYS A 723 -22.72 -9.50 15.08
CA LYS A 723 -23.91 -9.71 14.24
C LYS A 723 -23.79 -9.08 12.86
N MET A 724 -23.06 -7.96 12.77
CA MET A 724 -22.75 -7.29 11.50
C MET A 724 -21.78 -8.16 10.69
N ALA A 725 -20.73 -8.67 11.36
CA ALA A 725 -19.80 -9.64 10.81
C ALA A 725 -20.50 -10.93 10.38
N ASP A 726 -21.37 -11.54 11.19
CA ASP A 726 -22.16 -12.75 10.84
C ASP A 726 -22.92 -12.56 9.51
N THR A 727 -23.52 -11.38 9.33
CA THR A 727 -24.28 -11.04 8.12
C THR A 727 -23.40 -10.93 6.88
N ALA A 728 -22.25 -10.25 7.00
CA ALA A 728 -21.29 -10.10 5.90
C ALA A 728 -20.56 -11.43 5.58
N TRP A 729 -20.15 -12.15 6.63
CA TRP A 729 -19.52 -13.46 6.56
C TRP A 729 -20.42 -14.46 5.86
N PHE A 730 -21.72 -14.49 6.17
CA PHE A 730 -22.70 -15.31 5.44
C PHE A 730 -22.70 -15.00 3.93
N VAL A 731 -22.84 -13.74 3.53
CA VAL A 731 -22.89 -13.35 2.10
C VAL A 731 -21.63 -13.77 1.34
N ILE A 732 -20.45 -13.56 1.92
CA ILE A 732 -19.17 -13.88 1.28
C ILE A 732 -18.90 -15.39 1.31
N ARG A 733 -19.04 -16.01 2.48
CA ARG A 733 -18.68 -17.41 2.69
C ARG A 733 -19.53 -18.36 1.86
N GLU A 734 -20.83 -18.10 1.74
CA GLU A 734 -21.72 -18.90 0.88
C GLU A 734 -21.32 -18.86 -0.60
N GLN A 735 -20.66 -17.77 -1.06
CA GLN A 735 -20.08 -17.74 -2.40
C GLN A 735 -18.78 -18.54 -2.48
N ASN A 736 -17.89 -18.41 -1.49
CA ASN A 736 -16.60 -19.11 -1.50
C ASN A 736 -16.75 -20.62 -1.26
N LEU A 737 -17.76 -21.07 -0.50
CA LEU A 737 -18.17 -22.48 -0.33
C LEU A 737 -18.61 -23.16 -1.64
N ARG A 738 -18.80 -22.41 -2.73
CA ARG A 738 -19.01 -23.00 -4.07
C ARG A 738 -17.73 -23.62 -4.65
N PHE A 739 -16.54 -23.21 -4.21
CA PHE A 739 -15.28 -23.82 -4.66
C PHE A 739 -15.01 -25.15 -3.93
N ASP A 740 -14.82 -26.22 -4.69
CA ASP A 740 -14.56 -27.56 -4.13
C ASP A 740 -13.13 -27.73 -3.56
N TRP A 741 -12.19 -26.86 -3.96
CA TRP A 741 -10.81 -26.88 -3.45
C TRP A 741 -10.64 -26.24 -2.05
N MET A 742 -11.68 -25.63 -1.46
CA MET A 742 -11.54 -25.04 -0.13
C MET A 742 -11.31 -26.12 0.94
N LYS A 743 -10.37 -25.85 1.86
CA LYS A 743 -10.07 -26.75 2.99
C LYS A 743 -11.32 -27.04 3.81
N ASP A 744 -11.62 -28.33 3.97
CA ASP A 744 -12.77 -28.88 4.71
C ASP A 744 -14.15 -28.40 4.20
N VAL A 745 -14.27 -28.06 2.91
CA VAL A 745 -15.49 -27.45 2.33
C VAL A 745 -16.79 -28.20 2.67
N ASP A 746 -16.81 -29.54 2.59
CA ASP A 746 -18.02 -30.32 2.85
C ASP A 746 -18.43 -30.35 4.33
N LYS A 747 -17.51 -30.06 5.26
CA LYS A 747 -17.82 -29.84 6.68
C LYS A 747 -18.34 -28.42 6.95
N LYS A 748 -17.98 -27.46 6.08
CA LYS A 748 -18.34 -26.04 6.19
C LYS A 748 -19.64 -25.70 5.46
N ARG A 749 -20.00 -26.45 4.40
CA ARG A 749 -21.27 -26.31 3.67
C ARG A 749 -22.46 -26.62 4.59
N PRO A 750 -23.35 -25.67 4.90
CA PRO A 750 -24.52 -25.96 5.71
C PRO A 750 -25.50 -26.90 5.00
N PHE A 751 -26.37 -27.59 5.75
CA PHE A 751 -27.33 -28.55 5.16
C PHE A 751 -28.26 -27.92 4.10
N TYR A 752 -28.52 -26.61 4.19
CA TYR A 752 -29.33 -25.84 3.24
C TYR A 752 -28.55 -25.29 2.02
N PHE A 753 -27.21 -25.46 1.98
CA PHE A 753 -26.30 -24.86 1.00
C PHE A 753 -26.77 -25.01 -0.45
N ARG A 754 -27.20 -26.23 -0.82
CA ARG A 754 -27.68 -26.55 -2.18
C ARG A 754 -28.97 -25.80 -2.55
N VAL A 755 -29.89 -25.65 -1.61
CA VAL A 755 -31.18 -24.95 -1.82
C VAL A 755 -30.96 -23.45 -1.91
N LEU A 756 -30.11 -22.90 -1.04
CA LEU A 756 -29.73 -21.48 -1.09
C LEU A 756 -28.98 -21.14 -2.38
N THR A 757 -27.99 -21.96 -2.75
CA THR A 757 -27.25 -21.83 -4.02
C THR A 757 -28.20 -21.80 -5.21
N TRP A 758 -29.10 -22.79 -5.30
CA TRP A 758 -30.11 -22.85 -6.36
C TRP A 758 -31.01 -21.60 -6.39
N TYR A 759 -31.47 -21.12 -5.23
CA TYR A 759 -32.30 -19.92 -5.14
C TYR A 759 -31.54 -18.67 -5.62
N MET A 760 -30.29 -18.51 -5.18
CA MET A 760 -29.45 -17.37 -5.55
C MET A 760 -29.14 -17.37 -7.06
N ASP A 761 -28.97 -18.53 -7.69
CA ASP A 761 -28.80 -18.64 -9.14
C ASP A 761 -30.05 -18.16 -9.90
N ARG A 762 -31.26 -18.53 -9.41
CA ARG A 762 -32.54 -18.03 -9.97
C ARG A 762 -32.77 -16.55 -9.69
N LEU A 763 -32.24 -16.02 -8.57
CA LEU A 763 -32.28 -14.60 -8.26
C LEU A 763 -31.34 -13.80 -9.18
N VAL A 764 -30.11 -14.28 -9.40
CA VAL A 764 -29.16 -13.70 -10.38
C VAL A 764 -29.77 -13.69 -11.78
N GLU A 765 -30.49 -14.74 -12.14
CA GLU A 765 -31.29 -14.79 -13.35
C GLU A 765 -32.44 -13.76 -13.36
N LEU A 766 -33.18 -13.58 -12.26
CA LEU A 766 -34.25 -12.58 -12.16
C LEU A 766 -33.74 -11.14 -12.33
N VAL A 767 -32.63 -10.75 -11.65
CA VAL A 767 -32.14 -9.35 -11.70
C VAL A 767 -31.72 -8.88 -13.09
N HIS A 768 -31.47 -9.79 -14.04
CA HIS A 768 -31.19 -9.41 -15.43
C HIS A 768 -32.39 -8.73 -16.11
N ASP A 769 -33.61 -9.14 -15.77
CA ASP A 769 -34.85 -8.70 -16.44
C ASP A 769 -35.83 -7.94 -15.52
N ASP A 770 -35.61 -7.93 -14.21
CA ASP A 770 -36.44 -7.24 -13.22
C ASP A 770 -35.62 -6.16 -12.49
N LEU A 771 -35.95 -4.89 -12.74
CA LEU A 771 -35.22 -3.74 -12.20
C LEU A 771 -35.40 -3.58 -10.68
N ASP A 772 -36.56 -3.94 -10.12
CA ASP A 772 -36.82 -3.83 -8.68
C ASP A 772 -36.11 -4.94 -7.91
N ALA A 773 -36.06 -6.15 -8.47
CA ALA A 773 -35.21 -7.22 -7.95
C ALA A 773 -33.73 -6.83 -8.00
N TYR A 774 -33.29 -6.14 -9.07
CA TYR A 774 -31.92 -5.62 -9.16
C TYR A 774 -31.64 -4.52 -8.13
N ARG A 775 -32.57 -3.59 -7.88
CA ARG A 775 -32.45 -2.56 -6.83
C ARG A 775 -32.37 -3.17 -5.43
N GLU A 776 -33.20 -4.17 -5.12
CA GLU A 776 -33.10 -4.93 -3.86
C GLU A 776 -31.76 -5.68 -3.75
N PHE A 777 -31.28 -6.29 -4.84
CA PHE A 777 -29.97 -6.96 -4.89
C PHE A 777 -28.81 -6.01 -4.61
N LEU A 778 -28.76 -4.86 -5.30
CA LEU A 778 -27.75 -3.83 -5.05
C LEU A 778 -27.82 -3.29 -3.61
N ALA A 779 -29.02 -3.05 -3.06
CA ALA A 779 -29.19 -2.59 -1.69
C ALA A 779 -28.66 -3.58 -0.64
N VAL A 780 -28.68 -4.89 -0.91
CA VAL A 780 -28.06 -5.92 -0.06
C VAL A 780 -26.54 -5.95 -0.24
N VAL A 781 -26.04 -5.94 -1.49
CA VAL A 781 -24.60 -5.90 -1.77
C VAL A 781 -23.94 -4.65 -1.13
N HIS A 782 -24.65 -3.53 -1.11
CA HIS A 782 -24.21 -2.26 -0.52
C HIS A 782 -24.38 -2.17 1.00
N LEU A 783 -24.77 -3.26 1.67
CA LEU A 783 -25.03 -3.36 3.11
C LEU A 783 -26.05 -2.34 3.67
N VAL A 784 -26.96 -1.87 2.80
CA VAL A 784 -28.09 -0.98 3.14
C VAL A 784 -29.28 -1.80 3.65
N LYS A 785 -29.47 -3.02 3.11
CA LYS A 785 -30.49 -3.99 3.54
C LYS A 785 -29.86 -5.33 3.93
N PRO A 786 -30.48 -6.10 4.86
CA PRO A 786 -30.00 -7.44 5.21
C PRO A 786 -30.29 -8.46 4.09
N PRO A 787 -29.51 -9.55 3.97
CA PRO A 787 -29.68 -10.56 2.90
C PRO A 787 -31.10 -11.14 2.78
N LEU A 788 -31.80 -11.28 3.90
CA LEU A 788 -33.20 -11.73 3.96
C LEU A 788 -34.18 -10.84 3.17
N ALA A 789 -33.80 -9.61 2.80
CA ALA A 789 -34.60 -8.76 1.91
C ALA A 789 -34.85 -9.42 0.54
N LEU A 790 -33.88 -10.20 0.04
CA LEU A 790 -33.95 -10.94 -1.22
C LEU A 790 -34.83 -12.19 -1.13
N MET A 791 -35.17 -12.62 0.09
CA MET A 791 -36.00 -13.81 0.34
C MET A 791 -37.44 -13.43 0.74
N LYS A 792 -37.79 -12.14 0.73
CA LYS A 792 -39.16 -11.68 1.00
C LYS A 792 -40.15 -12.29 0.01
N PRO A 793 -41.41 -12.59 0.41
CA PRO A 793 -42.39 -13.27 -0.44
C PRO A 793 -42.59 -12.63 -1.82
N GLY A 794 -42.54 -11.30 -1.94
CA GLY A 794 -42.68 -10.57 -3.21
C GLY A 794 -41.47 -10.65 -4.15
N ILE A 795 -40.29 -11.03 -3.67
CA ILE A 795 -39.13 -11.38 -4.52
C ILE A 795 -39.16 -12.88 -4.81
N ALA A 796 -39.33 -13.71 -3.78
CA ALA A 796 -39.33 -15.17 -3.92
C ALA A 796 -40.41 -15.68 -4.90
N SER A 797 -41.62 -15.10 -4.88
CA SER A 797 -42.67 -15.44 -5.84
C SER A 797 -42.32 -15.07 -7.28
N ARG A 798 -41.60 -13.96 -7.50
CA ARG A 798 -41.10 -13.56 -8.82
C ARG A 798 -39.96 -14.46 -9.31
N VAL A 799 -39.05 -14.86 -8.41
CA VAL A 799 -37.97 -15.81 -8.69
C VAL A 799 -38.55 -17.17 -9.13
N LEU A 800 -39.46 -17.73 -8.33
CA LEU A 800 -40.14 -19.00 -8.63
C LEU A 800 -41.00 -18.89 -9.89
N GLY A 801 -41.75 -17.81 -10.06
CA GLY A 801 -42.59 -17.57 -11.23
C GLY A 801 -41.79 -17.42 -12.54
N LYS A 802 -40.62 -16.78 -12.49
CA LYS A 802 -39.70 -16.73 -13.64
C LYS A 802 -39.17 -18.12 -13.97
N TRP A 803 -38.61 -18.82 -12.99
CA TRP A 803 -38.08 -20.17 -13.18
C TRP A 803 -39.13 -21.14 -13.75
N ALA A 804 -40.35 -21.11 -13.21
CA ALA A 804 -41.46 -21.93 -13.70
C ALA A 804 -41.80 -21.62 -15.16
N ARG A 805 -41.88 -20.33 -15.55
CA ARG A 805 -42.10 -19.94 -16.95
C ARG A 805 -40.99 -20.44 -17.87
N THR A 806 -39.72 -20.26 -17.49
CA THR A 806 -38.56 -20.73 -18.27
C THR A 806 -38.55 -22.26 -18.44
N ARG A 807 -38.95 -23.01 -17.41
CA ARG A 807 -39.08 -24.47 -17.52
C ARG A 807 -40.26 -24.91 -18.37
N LEU A 808 -41.40 -24.20 -18.28
CA LEU A 808 -42.60 -24.49 -19.07
C LEU A 808 -42.44 -24.12 -20.56
N SER A 809 -41.59 -23.14 -20.89
CA SER A 809 -41.21 -22.85 -22.30
C SER A 809 -40.21 -23.85 -22.88
N GLY A 810 -39.66 -24.77 -22.08
CA GLY A 810 -38.60 -25.70 -22.49
C GLY A 810 -37.22 -25.03 -22.63
N GLU A 811 -37.07 -23.80 -22.17
CA GLU A 811 -35.82 -23.05 -22.24
C GLU A 811 -34.86 -23.44 -21.09
N LYS A 812 -33.55 -23.31 -21.35
CA LYS A 812 -32.53 -23.43 -20.31
C LYS A 812 -32.49 -22.15 -19.48
N THR A 813 -32.27 -22.27 -18.17
CA THR A 813 -32.02 -21.08 -17.33
C THR A 813 -30.75 -20.36 -17.75
N LEU A 814 -30.62 -19.08 -17.36
CA LEU A 814 -29.44 -18.24 -17.62
C LEU A 814 -28.12 -18.98 -17.31
N ILE A 815 -28.06 -19.60 -16.13
CA ILE A 815 -26.88 -20.32 -15.64
C ILE A 815 -26.63 -21.59 -16.47
N GLU A 816 -27.66 -22.39 -16.75
CA GLU A 816 -27.50 -23.61 -17.58
C GLU A 816 -27.00 -23.25 -18.98
N ARG A 817 -27.60 -22.25 -19.62
CA ARG A 817 -27.18 -21.75 -20.94
C ARG A 817 -25.71 -21.33 -20.98
N ASN A 818 -25.21 -20.71 -19.91
CA ASN A 818 -23.88 -20.12 -19.86
C ASN A 818 -22.80 -21.08 -19.31
N TYR A 819 -23.16 -22.13 -18.55
CA TYR A 819 -22.19 -22.95 -17.80
C TYR A 819 -22.41 -24.47 -17.82
N GLU A 820 -23.53 -25.01 -18.30
CA GLU A 820 -23.81 -26.47 -18.27
C GLU A 820 -22.75 -27.31 -19.00
N ASN A 821 -22.16 -26.76 -20.07
CA ASN A 821 -21.10 -27.41 -20.85
C ASN A 821 -19.67 -27.01 -20.43
N ARG A 822 -19.50 -26.25 -19.34
CA ARG A 822 -18.19 -25.76 -18.90
C ARG A 822 -17.64 -26.66 -17.80
N ALA A 823 -16.39 -27.10 -17.95
CA ALA A 823 -15.70 -27.80 -16.89
C ALA A 823 -15.33 -26.84 -15.74
N VAL A 824 -15.28 -27.36 -14.51
CA VAL A 824 -14.60 -26.67 -13.40
C VAL A 824 -13.08 -26.72 -13.66
N PRO A 825 -12.32 -25.62 -13.50
CA PRO A 825 -10.87 -25.64 -13.64
C PRO A 825 -10.23 -26.70 -12.75
N ALA A 826 -9.45 -27.61 -13.34
CA ALA A 826 -8.80 -28.71 -12.63
C ALA A 826 -7.44 -28.30 -12.02
N THR A 827 -6.83 -27.26 -12.58
CA THR A 827 -5.55 -26.66 -12.15
C THR A 827 -5.75 -25.15 -11.93
N PRO A 828 -4.96 -24.51 -11.05
CA PRO A 828 -5.14 -23.09 -10.77
C PRO A 828 -4.66 -22.23 -11.95
N VAL A 829 -5.22 -21.01 -12.04
CA VAL A 829 -5.05 -20.06 -13.16
C VAL A 829 -3.59 -19.77 -13.50
N ASP A 830 -2.72 -19.78 -12.50
CA ASP A 830 -1.31 -19.44 -12.63
C ASP A 830 -0.45 -20.53 -13.29
N GLN A 831 -0.98 -21.74 -13.44
CA GLN A 831 -0.37 -22.82 -14.23
C GLN A 831 -0.78 -22.78 -15.71
N LEU A 832 -1.63 -21.82 -16.11
CA LEU A 832 -2.06 -21.64 -17.50
C LEU A 832 -1.24 -20.56 -18.26
N VAL A 833 -0.45 -19.74 -17.55
CA VAL A 833 0.45 -18.75 -18.14
C VAL A 833 1.87 -19.30 -18.12
N GLY A 834 2.34 -19.83 -19.26
CA GLY A 834 3.66 -20.47 -19.39
C GLY A 834 3.64 -21.90 -19.93
N ALA A 835 2.49 -22.40 -20.38
CA ALA A 835 2.34 -23.63 -21.16
C ALA A 835 2.41 -23.36 -22.68
#